data_AF-A0A2E0T8V0-F1
#
_entry.id   AF-A0A2E0T8V0-F1
#
_cell.length_a   1.000
_cell.length_b   1.000
_cell.length_c   1.000
_cell.angle_alpha   90.00
_cell.angle_beta   90.00
_cell.angle_gamma   90.00
#
_symmetry.space_group_name_H-M   'P 1'
#
loop_
_entity.id
_entity.type
_entity.pdbx_description
1 polymer ?
#
loop_
_entity_poly.entity_id
_entity_poly.type
_entity_poly.pdbx_seq_one_letter_code
_entity_poly.pdbx_strand_id
1 'polypeptide(L)'
;MNDFRAVVDAVRDRTDLVSLVGRDVELHQAGSVLKGSSPFRNDADPSFVVWPHSQTWRDFSGASDDGGDCLDYVMARDGVGFWEALHTLADEAGVDVPGREDDQLRDELDKLSERRRLERLLTEAARYYHQVLPSKLRGSWYRDRYGFTDETVDKLLLGWADGHLYEHLVGVVGATEEEALSTGLFVRFRDGRVTDFFQQRLVFPYWRRGRVVYFIARQTELTPEAPWEQAKYKKLLTRSGKHPYVSALVQNDTFYNEDAATRGRVRQLLVTEGVTDCISAMQAGVPCISPVTVRFRKKDLPKLIALTERVSEVVICNDSEDSGAGEAGATETAAALQAEGRIVRIARIPRPEGKDKVDLNELVAEGGAAALERVMRDAADWCEHLIEQIPADASKREVSARLREVLPLIRSADPVLRDGYADLIKSRFKLRAQTVRQLLRETDRPRKNTDDEDYAPGVGLKGEVLEDTDHYYILGRRGEPVTISSFQIEPVRRVATDAGDIIDADVTTTSGRVYRGVRFPREAWHSKRHLLRVLKSADMLWTGSDDNVQGVLKLVAERDVPAMRGITNLGYAEIGGEPIWVVPESVVGPEGAALPDDVLFVDSGDALHKRLRRLDPVDPAVEAATAALVLPKLLELNTAEVILPILGWFFAAPLKPRIHKALGHFPILCVWGTQGSGKSSIVMEVFWPLMGIRSAEPFSATETEFALLKLLSSTNSVPVFIDEYKPFDMPRYRRNTLHRYMRRLYTGEVESRGRADQTVVSYRLHAPLCLAGETRPIESALVERIVTANPSKDTLPDRPEMVRAFQKLKTVDLGLLTRGILRHLLARDTAADLAVATRVVEGTLAGREVPLRIKDNLVATVCGLLHFEGYAGSLGVRLPELDVAALVAAQCDDLLESGGRTVKTGLDYFLEILSSLAVSGGIQHNRQYTYSSGQLALHVASCHAAYAEHCRRIGYEGEVLDKKALVRQLQENHRRGGYVTEVSRATTFGTRGDKRRAAFIDLEAVKRLLDVDDFPQDEPSSAGRYGGGWHDD
;
A
#
# COMPACT_ATOMS: atom_id res chain seq x y z
N MET A 1 -1.21 -0.25 -31.33
CA MET A 1 0.11 -0.41 -30.67
C MET A 1 0.05 -0.79 -29.18
N ASN A 2 -1.10 -0.75 -28.49
CA ASN A 2 -1.19 -1.08 -27.05
C ASN A 2 -1.89 -2.41 -26.72
N ASP A 3 -2.35 -3.17 -27.72
CA ASP A 3 -3.33 -4.25 -27.49
C ASP A 3 -2.64 -5.55 -27.03
N PHE A 4 -1.59 -6.00 -27.73
CA PHE A 4 -0.98 -7.30 -27.43
C PHE A 4 -0.15 -7.32 -26.14
N ARG A 5 0.57 -6.23 -25.83
CA ARG A 5 1.28 -6.12 -24.55
C ARG A 5 0.31 -6.16 -23.37
N ALA A 6 -0.86 -5.55 -23.50
CA ALA A 6 -1.90 -5.61 -22.50
C ALA A 6 -2.47 -7.03 -22.35
N VAL A 7 -2.57 -7.81 -23.43
CA VAL A 7 -2.93 -9.23 -23.40
C VAL A 7 -1.90 -10.05 -22.61
N VAL A 8 -0.61 -9.90 -22.90
CA VAL A 8 0.46 -10.64 -22.17
C VAL A 8 0.49 -10.27 -20.69
N ASP A 9 0.37 -8.97 -20.37
CA ASP A 9 0.32 -8.51 -18.99
C ASP A 9 -0.95 -9.03 -18.28
N ALA A 10 -2.10 -9.07 -18.97
CA ALA A 10 -3.35 -9.63 -18.42
C ALA A 10 -3.27 -11.13 -18.13
N VAL A 11 -2.58 -11.92 -18.99
CA VAL A 11 -2.34 -13.34 -18.72
C VAL A 11 -1.47 -13.49 -17.47
N ARG A 12 -0.36 -12.74 -17.37
CA ARG A 12 0.52 -12.77 -16.20
C ARG A 12 -0.17 -12.35 -14.91
N ASP A 13 -0.97 -11.29 -14.95
CA ASP A 13 -1.67 -10.76 -13.77
C ASP A 13 -2.77 -11.70 -13.28
N ARG A 14 -3.32 -12.55 -14.16
CA ARG A 14 -4.37 -13.54 -13.84
C ARG A 14 -3.83 -14.95 -13.54
N THR A 15 -2.55 -15.22 -13.82
CA THR A 15 -1.92 -16.50 -13.50
C THR A 15 -1.13 -16.39 -12.20
N ASP A 16 -1.60 -17.06 -11.13
CA ASP A 16 -0.80 -17.24 -9.93
C ASP A 16 0.26 -18.33 -10.13
N LEU A 17 1.52 -17.93 -10.15
CA LEU A 17 2.66 -18.82 -10.34
C LEU A 17 2.76 -19.89 -9.24
N VAL A 18 2.39 -19.56 -7.99
CA VAL A 18 2.45 -20.54 -6.89
C VAL A 18 1.48 -21.69 -7.15
N SER A 19 0.24 -21.35 -7.49
CA SER A 19 -0.78 -22.33 -7.87
C SER A 19 -0.40 -23.11 -9.12
N LEU A 20 0.22 -22.46 -10.11
CA LEU A 20 0.67 -23.09 -11.34
C LEU A 20 1.76 -24.13 -11.08
N VAL A 21 2.81 -23.77 -10.33
CA VAL A 21 3.92 -24.67 -9.95
C VAL A 21 3.45 -25.78 -9.02
N GLY A 22 2.55 -25.46 -8.09
CA GLY A 22 2.02 -26.42 -7.10
C GLY A 22 1.26 -27.60 -7.71
N ARG A 23 0.96 -27.58 -9.01
CA ARG A 23 0.41 -28.73 -9.76
C ARG A 23 1.47 -29.80 -10.02
N ASP A 24 2.72 -29.38 -10.17
CA ASP A 24 3.82 -30.23 -10.64
C ASP A 24 4.84 -30.50 -9.53
N VAL A 25 4.97 -29.59 -8.56
CA VAL A 25 5.97 -29.65 -7.47
C VAL A 25 5.27 -29.50 -6.12
N GLU A 26 5.59 -30.40 -5.19
CA GLU A 26 5.22 -30.22 -3.78
C GLU A 26 6.09 -29.11 -3.17
N LEU A 27 5.47 -27.96 -2.91
CA LEU A 27 6.13 -26.77 -2.40
C LEU A 27 5.93 -26.64 -0.88
N HIS A 28 7.03 -26.57 -0.15
CA HIS A 28 7.09 -26.33 1.30
C HIS A 28 7.54 -24.91 1.60
N GLN A 29 6.99 -24.29 2.63
CA GLN A 29 7.33 -22.92 2.97
C GLN A 29 8.68 -22.83 3.68
N ALA A 30 9.57 -21.95 3.20
CA ALA A 30 10.88 -21.69 3.79
C ALA A 30 11.10 -20.17 3.90
N GLY A 31 10.64 -19.59 5.00
CA GLY A 31 10.68 -18.13 5.20
C GLY A 31 9.71 -17.41 4.25
N SER A 32 10.22 -16.48 3.44
CA SER A 32 9.42 -15.69 2.48
C SER A 32 9.32 -16.33 1.09
N VAL A 33 9.83 -17.55 0.91
CA VAL A 33 9.82 -18.30 -0.35
C VAL A 33 9.19 -19.67 -0.14
N LEU A 34 8.76 -20.29 -1.23
CA LEU A 34 8.36 -21.69 -1.26
C LEU A 34 9.49 -22.51 -1.88
N LYS A 35 9.75 -23.71 -1.36
CA LYS A 35 10.79 -24.62 -1.84
C LYS A 35 10.23 -26.00 -2.15
N GLY A 36 10.67 -26.62 -3.24
CA GLY A 36 10.35 -28.01 -3.56
C GLY A 36 11.51 -28.68 -4.28
N SER A 37 11.37 -29.97 -4.58
CA SER A 37 12.30 -30.64 -5.50
C SER A 37 12.14 -30.07 -6.91
N SER A 38 13.23 -30.07 -7.68
CA SER A 38 13.16 -29.60 -9.07
C SER A 38 12.16 -30.44 -9.89
N PRO A 39 11.25 -29.81 -10.65
CA PRO A 39 10.43 -30.52 -11.64
C PRO A 39 11.22 -30.88 -12.91
N PHE A 40 12.44 -30.35 -13.07
CA PHE A 40 13.22 -30.49 -14.31
C PHE A 40 14.41 -31.45 -14.15
N ARG A 41 14.89 -31.65 -12.93
CA ARG A 41 16.04 -32.49 -12.61
C ARG A 41 15.78 -33.28 -11.34
N ASN A 42 16.43 -34.43 -11.22
CA ASN A 42 16.28 -35.28 -10.05
C ASN A 42 17.42 -34.97 -9.05
N ASP A 43 17.09 -34.28 -7.96
CA ASP A 43 18.02 -33.85 -6.93
C ASP A 43 17.61 -34.33 -5.53
N ALA A 44 18.60 -34.47 -4.64
CA ALA A 44 18.38 -35.04 -3.31
C ALA A 44 17.85 -34.02 -2.28
N ASP A 45 18.06 -32.73 -2.51
CA ASP A 45 17.66 -31.63 -1.64
C ASP A 45 16.73 -30.66 -2.39
N PRO A 46 15.74 -30.01 -1.74
CA PRO A 46 14.84 -29.06 -2.42
C PRO A 46 15.57 -27.86 -3.06
N SER A 47 15.77 -27.90 -4.38
CA SER A 47 16.41 -26.82 -5.14
C SER A 47 15.46 -25.84 -5.80
N PHE A 48 14.17 -26.16 -5.91
CA PHE A 48 13.22 -25.33 -6.64
C PHE A 48 12.63 -24.30 -5.71
N VAL A 49 12.72 -23.02 -6.04
CA VAL A 49 12.30 -21.92 -5.18
C VAL A 49 11.31 -21.02 -5.91
N VAL A 50 10.17 -20.74 -5.29
CA VAL A 50 9.17 -19.77 -5.77
C VAL A 50 9.13 -18.60 -4.80
N TRP A 51 9.11 -17.38 -5.32
CA TRP A 51 8.89 -16.14 -4.58
C TRP A 51 7.46 -15.66 -4.85
N PRO A 52 6.50 -15.94 -3.94
CA PRO A 52 5.10 -15.61 -4.16
C PRO A 52 4.84 -14.12 -4.38
N HIS A 53 5.63 -13.25 -3.73
CA HIS A 53 5.46 -11.81 -3.81
C HIS A 53 5.87 -11.22 -5.17
N SER A 54 6.96 -11.72 -5.76
CA SER A 54 7.42 -11.26 -7.08
C SER A 54 6.80 -12.06 -8.22
N GLN A 55 6.02 -13.11 -7.93
CA GLN A 55 5.46 -14.04 -8.91
C GLN A 55 6.57 -14.56 -9.85
N THR A 56 7.68 -14.96 -9.23
CA THR A 56 8.84 -15.53 -9.93
C THR A 56 9.31 -16.83 -9.28
N TRP A 57 9.93 -17.72 -10.06
CA TRP A 57 10.53 -18.96 -9.59
C TRP A 57 11.99 -19.06 -10.03
N ARG A 58 12.72 -20.00 -9.43
CA ARG A 58 14.08 -20.40 -9.81
C ARG A 58 14.36 -21.84 -9.41
N ASP A 59 15.15 -22.55 -10.19
CA ASP A 59 15.65 -23.88 -9.89
C ASP A 59 17.17 -23.86 -9.68
N PHE A 60 17.61 -24.32 -8.52
CA PHE A 60 19.02 -24.37 -8.11
C PHE A 60 19.69 -25.75 -8.31
N SER A 61 19.04 -26.70 -9.02
CA SER A 61 19.52 -28.10 -9.16
C SER A 61 20.67 -28.32 -10.16
N GLY A 62 21.24 -27.28 -10.81
CA GLY A 62 22.28 -27.43 -11.84
C GLY A 62 23.12 -26.18 -12.16
N ALA A 63 23.97 -26.28 -13.20
CA ALA A 63 24.86 -25.20 -13.67
C ALA A 63 24.17 -24.14 -14.55
N SER A 64 22.93 -24.41 -14.97
CA SER A 64 22.02 -23.47 -15.60
C SER A 64 20.85 -23.26 -14.64
N ASP A 65 20.60 -22.00 -14.33
CA ASP A 65 19.99 -21.59 -13.08
C ASP A 65 18.59 -21.02 -13.43
N ASP A 66 17.78 -21.88 -14.06
CA ASP A 66 16.54 -21.51 -14.73
C ASP A 66 15.53 -20.87 -13.79
N GLY A 67 14.80 -19.86 -14.26
CA GLY A 67 13.85 -19.11 -13.45
C GLY A 67 13.17 -17.99 -14.23
N GLY A 68 12.04 -17.52 -13.72
CA GLY A 68 11.24 -16.52 -14.42
C GLY A 68 9.83 -16.37 -13.85
N ASP A 69 8.91 -15.85 -14.66
CA ASP A 69 7.49 -15.73 -14.33
C ASP A 69 6.70 -16.99 -14.74
N CYS A 70 5.36 -16.93 -14.64
CA CYS A 70 4.47 -18.03 -15.02
C CYS A 70 4.68 -18.52 -16.46
N LEU A 71 4.98 -17.62 -17.40
CA LEU A 71 5.21 -17.98 -18.80
C LEU A 71 6.54 -18.72 -18.94
N ASP A 72 7.60 -18.26 -18.27
CA ASP A 72 8.88 -18.97 -18.29
C ASP A 72 8.79 -20.34 -17.61
N TYR A 73 7.92 -20.49 -16.60
CA TYR A 73 7.66 -21.78 -15.97
C TYR A 73 7.07 -22.79 -16.96
N VAL A 74 5.99 -22.41 -17.66
CA VAL A 74 5.34 -23.27 -18.67
C VAL A 74 6.28 -23.59 -19.83
N MET A 75 7.06 -22.59 -20.30
CA MET A 75 8.07 -22.81 -21.32
C MET A 75 9.12 -23.84 -20.89
N ALA A 76 9.61 -23.74 -19.64
CA ALA A 76 10.59 -24.67 -19.09
C ALA A 76 10.00 -26.07 -18.86
N ARG A 77 8.79 -26.15 -18.30
CA ARG A 77 8.08 -27.40 -17.97
C ARG A 77 7.69 -28.18 -19.22
N ASP A 78 7.09 -27.51 -20.19
CA ASP A 78 6.50 -28.18 -21.35
C ASP A 78 7.45 -28.22 -22.55
N GLY A 79 8.60 -27.53 -22.48
CA GLY A 79 9.57 -27.43 -23.57
C GLY A 79 9.03 -26.64 -24.77
N VAL A 80 8.08 -25.74 -24.53
CA VAL A 80 7.34 -25.01 -25.56
C VAL A 80 7.84 -23.58 -25.75
N GLY A 81 7.53 -23.00 -26.90
CA GLY A 81 7.84 -21.59 -27.18
C GLY A 81 6.96 -20.62 -26.39
N PHE A 82 7.37 -19.34 -26.34
CA PHE A 82 6.61 -18.27 -25.67
C PHE A 82 5.14 -18.20 -26.13
N TRP A 83 4.88 -18.40 -27.41
CA TRP A 83 3.52 -18.34 -27.98
C TRP A 83 2.61 -19.46 -27.45
N GLU A 84 3.14 -20.67 -27.40
CA GLU A 84 2.42 -21.84 -26.89
C GLU A 84 2.17 -21.70 -25.39
N ALA A 85 3.18 -21.27 -24.62
CA ALA A 85 3.01 -20.98 -23.20
C ALA A 85 1.99 -19.86 -22.92
N LEU A 86 1.97 -18.82 -23.75
CA LEU A 86 1.01 -17.72 -23.64
C LEU A 86 -0.42 -18.21 -23.88
N HIS A 87 -0.66 -19.00 -24.93
CA HIS A 87 -2.00 -19.54 -25.19
C HIS A 87 -2.47 -20.48 -24.09
N THR A 88 -1.61 -21.40 -23.63
CA THR A 88 -1.95 -22.30 -22.51
C THR A 88 -2.40 -21.53 -21.28
N LEU A 89 -1.65 -20.49 -20.89
CA LEU A 89 -2.01 -19.69 -19.72
C LEU A 89 -3.19 -18.75 -19.98
N ALA A 90 -3.37 -18.26 -21.21
CA ALA A 90 -4.47 -17.37 -21.55
C ALA A 90 -5.83 -18.09 -21.56
N ASP A 91 -5.87 -19.32 -22.07
CA ASP A 91 -7.05 -20.18 -22.02
C ASP A 91 -7.44 -20.46 -20.55
N GLU A 92 -6.45 -20.74 -19.69
CA GLU A 92 -6.68 -20.93 -18.25
C GLU A 92 -7.11 -19.63 -17.54
N ALA A 93 -6.58 -18.48 -17.96
CA ALA A 93 -6.85 -17.16 -17.38
C ALA A 93 -8.10 -16.46 -17.94
N GLY A 94 -8.78 -17.08 -18.91
CA GLY A 94 -9.93 -16.50 -19.61
C GLY A 94 -9.58 -15.18 -20.32
N VAL A 95 -8.42 -15.12 -20.96
CA VAL A 95 -7.93 -13.97 -21.73
C VAL A 95 -7.92 -14.35 -23.21
N ASP A 96 -8.67 -13.61 -24.04
CA ASP A 96 -8.64 -13.83 -25.49
C ASP A 96 -7.30 -13.36 -26.08
N VAL A 97 -6.58 -14.28 -26.72
CA VAL A 97 -5.34 -13.98 -27.45
C VAL A 97 -5.64 -13.90 -28.95
N PRO A 98 -5.31 -12.78 -29.62
CA PRO A 98 -5.52 -12.65 -31.07
C PRO A 98 -4.81 -13.76 -31.88
N GLY A 99 -5.43 -14.19 -32.98
CA GLY A 99 -4.91 -15.29 -33.80
C GLY A 99 -3.56 -14.99 -34.48
N ARG A 100 -2.73 -16.02 -34.68
CA ARG A 100 -1.36 -15.97 -35.23
C ARG A 100 -1.26 -15.53 -36.70
N GLU A 101 -2.37 -15.19 -37.34
CA GLU A 101 -2.44 -14.87 -38.78
C GLU A 101 -2.16 -13.38 -39.08
N ASP A 102 -1.94 -12.55 -38.06
CA ASP A 102 -1.56 -11.14 -38.21
C ASP A 102 -0.03 -10.97 -38.23
N ASP A 103 0.50 -10.46 -39.35
CA ASP A 103 1.94 -10.21 -39.54
C ASP A 103 2.52 -9.20 -38.54
N GLN A 104 1.72 -8.24 -38.04
CA GLN A 104 2.16 -7.27 -37.03
C GLN A 104 2.28 -7.93 -35.64
N LEU A 105 1.34 -8.82 -35.32
CA LEU A 105 1.36 -9.59 -34.08
C LEU A 105 2.56 -10.54 -34.03
N ARG A 106 2.91 -11.14 -35.17
CA ARG A 106 4.08 -12.01 -35.31
C ARG A 106 5.39 -11.28 -35.02
N ASP A 107 5.58 -10.08 -35.56
CA ASP A 107 6.77 -9.26 -35.29
C ASP A 107 6.83 -8.80 -33.81
N GLU A 108 5.70 -8.48 -33.18
CA GLU A 108 5.65 -8.16 -31.75
C GLU A 108 5.99 -9.38 -30.87
N LEU A 109 5.53 -10.57 -31.26
CA LEU A 109 5.83 -11.84 -30.59
C LEU A 109 7.31 -12.20 -30.66
N ASP A 110 7.89 -12.09 -31.85
CA ASP A 110 9.30 -12.40 -32.07
C ASP A 110 10.18 -11.45 -31.23
N LYS A 111 9.84 -10.15 -31.17
CA LYS A 111 10.51 -9.18 -30.31
C LYS A 111 10.38 -9.46 -28.81
N LEU A 112 9.22 -9.91 -28.35
CA LEU A 112 9.00 -10.25 -26.94
C LEU A 112 9.76 -11.53 -26.55
N SER A 113 9.75 -12.53 -27.42
CA SER A 113 10.52 -13.77 -27.26
C SER A 113 12.03 -13.47 -27.23
N GLU A 114 12.52 -12.67 -28.19
CA GLU A 114 13.91 -12.22 -28.24
C GLU A 114 14.29 -11.44 -26.95
N ARG A 115 13.44 -10.50 -26.50
CA ARG A 115 13.66 -9.76 -25.26
C ARG A 115 13.81 -10.68 -24.05
N ARG A 116 12.89 -11.63 -23.86
CA ARG A 116 12.93 -12.58 -22.74
C ARG A 116 14.22 -13.39 -22.75
N ARG A 117 14.63 -13.85 -23.93
CA ARG A 117 15.87 -14.60 -24.13
C ARG A 117 17.10 -13.78 -23.77
N LEU A 118 17.16 -12.53 -24.24
CA LEU A 118 18.24 -11.59 -23.90
C LEU A 118 18.30 -11.34 -22.40
N GLU A 119 17.17 -11.04 -21.75
CA GLU A 119 17.10 -10.77 -20.32
C GLU A 119 17.52 -11.99 -19.48
N ARG A 120 17.21 -13.22 -19.93
CA ARG A 120 17.70 -14.45 -19.30
C ARG A 120 19.22 -14.55 -19.39
N LEU A 121 19.81 -14.42 -20.58
CA LEU A 121 21.26 -14.52 -20.78
C LEU A 121 22.03 -13.42 -20.04
N LEU A 122 21.51 -12.19 -20.03
CA LEU A 122 22.09 -11.09 -19.27
C LEU A 122 22.02 -11.36 -17.76
N THR A 123 20.93 -11.98 -17.27
CA THR A 123 20.81 -12.32 -15.84
C THR A 123 21.78 -13.43 -15.45
N GLU A 124 21.97 -14.46 -16.30
CA GLU A 124 22.99 -15.49 -16.10
C GLU A 124 24.41 -14.91 -16.10
N ALA A 125 24.70 -13.98 -17.02
CA ALA A 125 25.99 -13.28 -17.02
C ALA A 125 26.27 -12.51 -15.72
N ALA A 126 25.26 -11.88 -15.11
CA ALA A 126 25.43 -11.19 -13.83
C ALA A 126 25.76 -12.16 -12.69
N ARG A 127 25.12 -13.34 -12.67
CA ARG A 127 25.39 -14.40 -11.68
C ARG A 127 26.81 -14.93 -11.84
N TYR A 128 27.22 -15.21 -13.07
CA TYR A 128 28.58 -15.62 -13.38
C TYR A 128 29.59 -14.59 -12.88
N TYR A 129 29.45 -13.33 -13.27
CA TYR A 129 30.35 -12.26 -12.84
C TYR A 129 30.41 -12.13 -11.31
N HIS A 130 29.28 -12.28 -10.62
CA HIS A 130 29.24 -12.27 -9.16
C HIS A 130 29.98 -13.47 -8.55
N GLN A 131 29.77 -14.67 -9.09
CA GLN A 131 30.41 -15.90 -8.62
C GLN A 131 31.93 -15.86 -8.75
N VAL A 132 32.45 -15.29 -9.84
CA VAL A 132 33.90 -15.19 -10.08
C VAL A 132 34.55 -13.96 -9.42
N LEU A 133 33.81 -13.19 -8.61
CA LEU A 133 34.32 -12.01 -7.91
C LEU A 133 35.41 -12.39 -6.89
N PRO A 134 36.67 -11.95 -7.07
CA PRO A 134 37.74 -12.26 -6.12
C PRO A 134 37.51 -11.58 -4.77
N SER A 135 37.71 -12.32 -3.67
CA SER A 135 37.56 -11.79 -2.30
C SER A 135 38.41 -10.54 -2.03
N LYS A 136 39.61 -10.47 -2.62
CA LYS A 136 40.48 -9.29 -2.53
C LYS A 136 39.84 -8.05 -3.14
N LEU A 137 39.25 -8.16 -4.34
CA LEU A 137 38.57 -7.04 -5.00
C LEU A 137 37.28 -6.68 -4.28
N ARG A 138 36.55 -7.68 -3.77
CA ARG A 138 35.38 -7.45 -2.92
C ARG A 138 35.72 -6.59 -1.69
N GLY A 139 36.84 -6.90 -1.01
CA GLY A 139 37.34 -6.08 0.10
C GLY A 139 37.82 -4.69 -0.35
N SER A 140 38.84 -4.64 -1.22
CA SER A 140 39.51 -3.38 -1.52
C SER A 140 38.65 -2.36 -2.28
N TRP A 141 37.74 -2.83 -3.15
CA TRP A 141 36.92 -1.94 -3.98
C TRP A 141 35.52 -1.75 -3.45
N TYR A 142 34.79 -2.82 -3.12
CA TYR A 142 33.41 -2.66 -2.67
C TYR A 142 33.34 -2.18 -1.23
N ARG A 143 34.11 -2.79 -0.31
CA ARG A 143 34.11 -2.40 1.10
C ARG A 143 34.93 -1.15 1.37
N ASP A 144 36.23 -1.17 1.06
CA ASP A 144 37.14 -0.11 1.52
C ASP A 144 36.97 1.18 0.70
N ARG A 145 36.76 1.07 -0.60
CA ARG A 145 36.62 2.24 -1.48
C ARG A 145 35.20 2.81 -1.54
N TYR A 146 34.17 1.96 -1.56
CA TYR A 146 32.78 2.42 -1.72
C TYR A 146 31.91 2.27 -0.47
N GLY A 147 32.38 1.58 0.58
CA GLY A 147 31.59 1.35 1.79
C GLY A 147 30.43 0.37 1.60
N PHE A 148 30.41 -0.44 0.54
CA PHE A 148 29.36 -1.42 0.32
C PHE A 148 29.48 -2.60 1.28
N THR A 149 28.37 -2.97 1.91
CA THR A 149 28.26 -4.17 2.74
C THR A 149 28.25 -5.42 1.85
N ASP A 150 28.61 -6.56 2.44
CA ASP A 150 28.54 -7.84 1.73
C ASP A 150 27.11 -8.14 1.27
N GLU A 151 26.10 -7.82 2.09
CA GLU A 151 24.69 -7.95 1.73
C GLU A 151 24.33 -7.14 0.48
N THR A 152 24.83 -5.90 0.36
CA THR A 152 24.59 -5.06 -0.83
C THR A 152 25.25 -5.66 -2.08
N VAL A 153 26.48 -6.15 -1.95
CA VAL A 153 27.22 -6.80 -3.05
C VAL A 153 26.49 -8.04 -3.55
N ASP A 154 25.99 -8.88 -2.62
CA ASP A 154 25.28 -10.13 -2.93
C ASP A 154 23.90 -9.85 -3.53
N LYS A 155 23.13 -8.94 -2.93
CA LYS A 155 21.78 -8.60 -3.37
C LYS A 155 21.74 -8.03 -4.79
N LEU A 156 22.76 -7.26 -5.19
CA LEU A 156 22.81 -6.61 -6.49
C LEU A 156 23.59 -7.40 -7.54
N LEU A 157 24.14 -8.57 -7.16
CA LEU A 157 25.06 -9.37 -7.97
C LEU A 157 26.21 -8.53 -8.54
N LEU A 158 26.83 -7.69 -7.71
CA LEU A 158 28.01 -6.94 -8.14
C LEU A 158 29.14 -7.94 -8.39
N GLY A 159 29.84 -7.80 -9.51
CA GLY A 159 30.68 -8.87 -10.03
C GLY A 159 32.03 -8.44 -10.56
N TRP A 160 32.72 -9.39 -11.20
CA TRP A 160 34.02 -9.24 -11.83
C TRP A 160 34.01 -9.91 -13.20
N ALA A 161 34.50 -9.21 -14.22
CA ALA A 161 34.68 -9.77 -15.55
C ALA A 161 36.09 -10.38 -15.65
N ASP A 162 36.23 -11.66 -15.34
CA ASP A 162 37.49 -12.41 -15.42
C ASP A 162 37.92 -12.76 -16.86
N GLY A 163 37.01 -12.59 -17.83
CA GLY A 163 37.27 -12.80 -19.26
C GLY A 163 36.88 -14.18 -19.77
N HIS A 164 36.14 -14.96 -18.99
CA HIS A 164 35.75 -16.34 -19.31
C HIS A 164 34.21 -16.52 -19.44
N LEU A 165 33.46 -15.44 -19.60
CA LEU A 165 32.00 -15.51 -19.70
C LEU A 165 31.56 -16.22 -21.00
N TYR A 166 32.29 -16.08 -22.10
CA TYR A 166 31.91 -16.72 -23.37
C TYR A 166 31.87 -18.24 -23.23
N GLU A 167 32.92 -18.81 -22.61
CA GLU A 167 32.98 -20.24 -22.34
C GLU A 167 31.85 -20.69 -21.41
N HIS A 168 31.46 -19.86 -20.44
CA HIS A 168 30.34 -20.15 -19.56
C HIS A 168 29.00 -20.13 -20.30
N LEU A 169 28.66 -19.06 -21.04
CA LEU A 169 27.36 -18.97 -21.71
C LEU A 169 27.18 -20.01 -22.82
N VAL A 170 28.23 -20.28 -23.61
CA VAL A 170 28.14 -21.25 -24.71
C VAL A 170 28.35 -22.68 -24.21
N GLY A 171 29.36 -22.89 -23.36
CA GLY A 171 29.76 -24.23 -22.92
C GLY A 171 28.97 -24.79 -21.75
N VAL A 172 28.49 -23.95 -20.84
CA VAL A 172 27.76 -24.38 -19.63
C VAL A 172 26.26 -24.10 -19.76
N VAL A 173 25.88 -22.88 -20.16
CA VAL A 173 24.46 -22.50 -20.30
C VAL A 173 23.85 -23.02 -21.60
N GLY A 174 24.67 -23.30 -22.62
CA GLY A 174 24.21 -23.85 -23.91
C GLY A 174 23.63 -22.80 -24.86
N ALA A 175 23.97 -21.53 -24.70
CA ALA A 175 23.60 -20.49 -25.65
C ALA A 175 24.32 -20.70 -26.99
N THR A 176 23.64 -20.44 -28.11
CA THR A 176 24.34 -20.40 -29.40
C THR A 176 25.28 -19.20 -29.47
N GLU A 177 26.30 -19.26 -30.33
CA GLU A 177 27.21 -18.12 -30.55
C GLU A 177 26.43 -16.86 -30.95
N GLU A 178 25.40 -17.00 -31.78
CA GLU A 178 24.56 -15.88 -32.22
C GLU A 178 23.80 -15.23 -31.05
N GLU A 179 23.23 -16.05 -30.17
CA GLU A 179 22.56 -15.58 -28.96
C GLU A 179 23.52 -14.87 -28.01
N ALA A 180 24.67 -15.48 -27.74
CA ALA A 180 25.70 -14.87 -26.92
C ALA A 180 26.08 -13.50 -27.47
N LEU A 181 26.39 -13.40 -28.77
CA LEU A 181 26.76 -12.16 -29.44
C LEU A 181 25.63 -11.11 -29.45
N SER A 182 24.37 -11.55 -29.51
CA SER A 182 23.20 -10.65 -29.50
C SER A 182 23.07 -9.84 -28.20
N THR A 183 23.63 -10.33 -27.09
CA THR A 183 23.60 -9.66 -25.77
C THR A 183 24.47 -8.40 -25.70
N GLY A 184 25.45 -8.27 -26.60
CA GLY A 184 26.47 -7.21 -26.53
C GLY A 184 27.58 -7.44 -25.49
N LEU A 185 27.64 -8.61 -24.84
CA LEU A 185 28.69 -8.98 -23.89
C LEU A 185 30.00 -9.44 -24.56
N PHE A 186 30.01 -9.60 -25.88
CA PHE A 186 31.14 -10.11 -26.64
C PHE A 186 31.46 -9.29 -27.88
N VAL A 187 32.72 -9.33 -28.29
CA VAL A 187 33.21 -8.77 -29.56
C VAL A 187 33.67 -9.91 -30.45
N ARG A 188 33.17 -9.89 -31.69
CA ARG A 188 33.66 -10.75 -32.78
C ARG A 188 34.73 -10.02 -33.59
N PHE A 189 35.90 -10.64 -33.70
CA PHE A 189 37.00 -10.17 -34.54
C PHE A 189 36.82 -10.62 -36.00
N ARG A 190 37.62 -10.03 -36.90
CA ARG A 190 37.57 -10.35 -38.34
C ARG A 190 38.01 -11.78 -38.67
N ASP A 191 38.85 -12.37 -37.82
CA ASP A 191 39.31 -13.77 -37.91
C ASP A 191 38.26 -14.78 -37.41
N GLY A 192 37.08 -14.32 -37.01
CA GLY A 192 35.98 -15.14 -36.49
C GLY A 192 36.05 -15.38 -34.98
N ARG A 193 37.15 -15.01 -34.32
CA ARG A 193 37.30 -15.21 -32.86
C ARG A 193 36.33 -14.31 -32.09
N VAL A 194 35.67 -14.89 -31.09
CA VAL A 194 34.80 -14.18 -30.15
C VAL A 194 35.54 -14.02 -28.82
N THR A 195 35.41 -12.85 -28.20
CA THR A 195 36.02 -12.57 -26.88
C THR A 195 35.08 -11.75 -26.02
N ASP A 196 35.23 -11.88 -24.71
CA ASP A 196 34.55 -11.07 -23.71
C ASP A 196 34.83 -9.57 -23.92
N PHE A 197 33.75 -8.80 -23.94
CA PHE A 197 33.82 -7.35 -24.09
C PHE A 197 34.30 -6.66 -22.81
N PHE A 198 33.91 -7.14 -21.64
CA PHE A 198 34.45 -6.66 -20.36
C PHE A 198 35.63 -7.54 -19.96
N GLN A 199 36.78 -6.92 -19.69
CA GLN A 199 38.00 -7.64 -19.33
C GLN A 199 38.63 -7.05 -18.08
N GLN A 200 38.75 -7.86 -17.04
CA GLN A 200 39.30 -7.53 -15.73
C GLN A 200 38.71 -6.21 -15.19
N ARG A 201 37.38 -6.14 -15.09
CA ARG A 201 36.62 -4.97 -14.62
C ARG A 201 35.57 -5.35 -13.59
N LEU A 202 35.30 -4.46 -12.64
CA LEU A 202 34.16 -4.60 -11.72
C LEU A 202 32.86 -4.38 -12.48
N VAL A 203 31.89 -5.30 -12.36
CA VAL A 203 30.65 -5.28 -13.14
C VAL A 203 29.48 -4.85 -12.27
N PHE A 204 28.66 -3.94 -12.81
CA PHE A 204 27.43 -3.45 -12.19
C PHE A 204 26.23 -3.79 -13.10
N PRO A 205 25.41 -4.80 -12.74
CA PRO A 205 24.22 -5.16 -13.50
C PRO A 205 23.09 -4.14 -13.34
N TYR A 206 22.41 -3.78 -14.43
CA TYR A 206 21.23 -2.91 -14.42
C TYR A 206 19.98 -3.76 -14.41
N TRP A 207 19.20 -3.62 -13.34
CA TRP A 207 17.99 -4.38 -13.10
C TRP A 207 16.75 -3.62 -13.55
N ARG A 208 15.79 -4.34 -14.14
CA ARG A 208 14.43 -3.89 -14.42
C ARG A 208 13.48 -5.02 -14.09
N ARG A 209 12.57 -4.80 -13.14
CA ARG A 209 11.54 -5.76 -12.71
C ARG A 209 12.10 -7.17 -12.43
N GLY A 210 13.26 -7.22 -11.76
CA GLY A 210 13.89 -8.47 -11.35
C GLY A 210 14.75 -9.18 -12.41
N ARG A 211 14.91 -8.61 -13.62
CA ARG A 211 15.85 -9.13 -14.64
C ARG A 211 16.93 -8.13 -14.97
N VAL A 212 18.08 -8.63 -15.42
CA VAL A 212 19.17 -7.78 -15.91
C VAL A 212 18.92 -7.41 -17.36
N VAL A 213 18.97 -6.12 -17.66
CA VAL A 213 18.71 -5.58 -19.01
C VAL A 213 19.91 -4.85 -19.61
N TYR A 214 20.92 -4.51 -18.79
CA TYR A 214 22.11 -3.79 -19.23
C TYR A 214 23.27 -3.95 -18.25
N PHE A 215 24.48 -3.54 -18.65
CA PHE A 215 25.68 -3.58 -17.81
C PHE A 215 26.56 -2.35 -18.00
N ILE A 216 27.23 -1.95 -16.91
CA ILE A 216 28.46 -1.16 -16.99
C ILE A 216 29.56 -1.85 -16.19
N ALA A 217 30.81 -1.62 -16.59
CA ALA A 217 31.96 -2.18 -15.92
C ALA A 217 33.05 -1.13 -15.68
N ARG A 218 33.61 -1.10 -14.48
CA ARG A 218 34.62 -0.14 -14.05
C ARG A 218 36.03 -0.72 -14.12
N GLN A 219 36.95 0.10 -14.62
CA GLN A 219 38.38 -0.19 -14.64
C GLN A 219 38.94 -0.40 -13.22
N THR A 220 39.88 -1.33 -13.09
CA THR A 220 40.73 -1.52 -11.91
C THR A 220 42.21 -1.57 -12.35
N GLU A 221 43.10 -1.67 -11.37
CA GLU A 221 44.53 -1.93 -11.56
C GLU A 221 44.84 -3.25 -12.29
N LEU A 222 43.88 -4.15 -12.45
CA LEU A 222 44.04 -5.41 -13.20
C LEU A 222 43.54 -5.30 -14.65
N THR A 223 42.88 -4.20 -15.02
CA THR A 223 42.41 -3.99 -16.39
C THR A 223 43.61 -3.86 -17.35
N PRO A 224 43.63 -4.58 -18.49
CA PRO A 224 44.74 -4.53 -19.43
C PRO A 224 45.06 -3.11 -19.92
N GLU A 225 46.35 -2.78 -19.99
CA GLU A 225 46.82 -1.53 -20.60
C GLU A 225 46.71 -1.60 -22.13
N ALA A 226 45.53 -1.25 -22.64
CA ALA A 226 45.28 -1.15 -24.07
C ALA A 226 44.51 0.15 -24.41
N PRO A 227 44.74 0.77 -25.59
CA PRO A 227 44.05 2.02 -25.96
C PRO A 227 42.52 1.95 -25.87
N TRP A 228 41.92 0.78 -26.14
CA TRP A 228 40.47 0.56 -26.06
C TRP A 228 39.96 0.23 -24.65
N GLU A 229 40.84 0.04 -23.66
CA GLU A 229 40.52 -0.22 -22.25
C GLU A 229 40.75 1.01 -21.34
N GLN A 230 41.12 2.17 -21.88
CA GLN A 230 41.45 3.35 -21.06
C GLN A 230 40.23 4.03 -20.41
N ALA A 231 39.01 3.68 -20.81
CA ALA A 231 37.81 4.29 -20.24
C ALA A 231 37.59 3.82 -18.79
N LYS A 232 37.45 4.77 -17.85
CA LYS A 232 37.14 4.50 -16.43
C LYS A 232 35.92 3.60 -16.27
N TYR A 233 34.87 3.85 -17.05
CA TYR A 233 33.68 3.00 -17.16
C TYR A 233 33.43 2.60 -18.61
N LYS A 234 33.20 1.30 -18.82
CA LYS A 234 32.83 0.69 -20.10
C LYS A 234 31.34 0.32 -20.04
N LYS A 235 30.58 0.67 -21.07
CA LYS A 235 29.14 0.40 -21.16
C LYS A 235 28.90 -0.74 -22.14
N LEU A 236 27.93 -1.61 -21.85
CA LEU A 236 27.59 -2.74 -22.69
C LEU A 236 27.38 -2.32 -24.15
N LEU A 237 27.84 -3.15 -25.09
CA LEU A 237 27.69 -2.85 -26.52
C LEU A 237 26.21 -2.78 -26.89
N THR A 238 25.88 -1.82 -27.73
CA THR A 238 24.57 -1.71 -28.38
C THR A 238 24.74 -1.91 -29.88
N ARG A 239 23.67 -2.30 -30.56
CA ARG A 239 23.68 -2.47 -32.02
C ARG A 239 24.23 -1.23 -32.73
N SER A 240 25.17 -1.45 -33.64
CA SER A 240 25.78 -0.41 -34.47
C SER A 240 26.31 -1.01 -35.77
N GLY A 241 26.73 -0.18 -36.73
CA GLY A 241 27.35 -0.68 -37.97
C GLY A 241 28.61 -1.53 -37.75
N LYS A 242 29.33 -1.32 -36.62
CA LYS A 242 30.49 -2.12 -36.23
C LYS A 242 30.12 -3.42 -35.49
N HIS A 243 28.95 -3.45 -34.88
CA HIS A 243 28.43 -4.58 -34.11
C HIS A 243 26.99 -4.89 -34.55
N PRO A 244 26.79 -5.32 -35.82
CA PRO A 244 25.45 -5.53 -36.37
C PRO A 244 24.73 -6.73 -35.76
N TYR A 245 25.51 -7.64 -35.15
CA TYR A 245 25.05 -8.86 -34.47
C TYR A 245 24.43 -8.63 -33.09
N VAL A 246 24.65 -7.46 -32.47
CA VAL A 246 24.00 -7.13 -31.20
C VAL A 246 22.53 -6.83 -31.48
N SER A 247 21.63 -7.35 -30.64
CA SER A 247 20.19 -7.12 -30.80
C SER A 247 19.85 -5.63 -30.72
N ALA A 248 18.84 -5.21 -31.48
CA ALA A 248 18.30 -3.85 -31.41
C ALA A 248 17.57 -3.56 -30.07
N LEU A 249 17.25 -4.62 -29.31
CA LEU A 249 16.61 -4.54 -28.00
C LEU A 249 17.61 -4.24 -26.88
N VAL A 250 18.91 -4.46 -27.09
CA VAL A 250 19.96 -4.06 -26.14
C VAL A 250 20.21 -2.57 -26.30
N GLN A 251 19.63 -1.79 -25.39
CA GLN A 251 19.69 -0.34 -25.41
C GLN A 251 20.28 0.21 -24.11
N ASN A 252 21.09 1.25 -24.26
CA ASN A 252 21.59 2.04 -23.15
C ASN A 252 20.51 3.01 -22.67
N ASP A 253 19.29 2.58 -22.36
CA ASP A 253 18.15 3.45 -22.04
C ASP A 253 17.64 3.28 -20.60
N THR A 254 18.23 2.35 -19.85
CA THR A 254 17.80 1.95 -18.51
C THR A 254 18.55 2.76 -17.46
N PHE A 255 17.84 3.43 -16.54
CA PHE A 255 18.49 4.10 -15.42
C PHE A 255 18.76 3.08 -14.32
N TYR A 256 19.88 3.23 -13.62
CA TYR A 256 20.20 2.33 -12.52
C TYR A 256 19.13 2.46 -11.44
N ASN A 257 18.62 1.33 -10.96
CA ASN A 257 17.56 1.24 -9.96
C ASN A 257 16.26 1.98 -10.33
N GLU A 258 15.93 2.10 -11.64
CA GLU A 258 14.74 2.85 -12.10
C GLU A 258 13.41 2.36 -11.51
N ASP A 259 13.32 1.10 -11.11
CA ASP A 259 12.16 0.54 -10.40
C ASP A 259 11.87 1.28 -9.09
N ALA A 260 12.89 1.87 -8.44
CA ALA A 260 12.70 2.65 -7.21
C ALA A 260 11.77 3.84 -7.39
N ALA A 261 11.65 4.40 -8.61
CA ALA A 261 10.72 5.48 -8.90
C ALA A 261 9.26 5.01 -9.04
N THR A 262 9.03 3.71 -9.24
CA THR A 262 7.69 3.15 -9.57
C THR A 262 7.13 2.19 -8.50
N ARG A 263 7.93 1.83 -7.48
CA ARG A 263 7.50 1.04 -6.32
C ARG A 263 6.59 1.85 -5.39
N GLY A 264 5.29 1.83 -5.66
CA GLY A 264 4.29 2.52 -4.84
C GLY A 264 4.39 4.05 -4.93
N ARG A 265 3.90 4.77 -3.90
CA ARG A 265 3.99 6.23 -3.85
C ARG A 265 5.31 6.66 -3.20
N VAL A 266 6.26 7.09 -4.02
CA VAL A 266 7.56 7.61 -3.57
C VAL A 266 7.40 9.08 -3.18
N ARG A 267 7.67 9.41 -1.90
CA ARG A 267 7.61 10.81 -1.45
C ARG A 267 8.78 11.62 -1.98
N GLN A 268 9.99 11.11 -1.82
CA GLN A 268 11.23 11.76 -2.21
C GLN A 268 12.08 10.75 -2.99
N LEU A 269 12.58 11.14 -4.16
CA LEU A 269 13.48 10.33 -4.98
C LEU A 269 14.82 11.06 -5.13
N LEU A 270 15.90 10.38 -4.78
CA LEU A 270 17.26 10.88 -5.02
C LEU A 270 17.68 10.58 -6.46
N VAL A 271 18.34 11.55 -7.09
CA VAL A 271 18.97 11.42 -8.40
C VAL A 271 20.45 11.71 -8.25
N THR A 272 21.29 10.74 -8.59
CA THR A 272 22.75 10.85 -8.48
C THR A 272 23.42 10.76 -9.85
N GLU A 273 24.69 11.16 -9.91
CA GLU A 273 25.51 11.14 -11.13
C GLU A 273 25.91 9.71 -11.55
N GLY A 274 26.34 8.89 -10.58
CA GLY A 274 26.93 7.58 -10.84
C GLY A 274 26.19 6.41 -10.21
N VAL A 275 26.46 5.21 -10.74
CA VAL A 275 25.97 3.93 -10.21
C VAL A 275 26.41 3.68 -8.77
N THR A 276 27.63 4.08 -8.41
CA THR A 276 28.19 3.83 -7.08
C THR A 276 27.51 4.67 -6.01
N ASP A 277 27.13 5.89 -6.36
CA ASP A 277 26.36 6.79 -5.50
C ASP A 277 24.95 6.27 -5.30
N CYS A 278 24.34 5.78 -6.39
CA CYS A 278 23.03 5.16 -6.33
C CYS A 278 23.03 3.92 -5.43
N ILE A 279 24.04 3.05 -5.53
CA ILE A 279 24.18 1.87 -4.66
C ILE A 279 24.35 2.30 -3.19
N SER A 280 25.13 3.35 -2.93
CA SER A 280 25.31 3.88 -1.57
C SER A 280 24.00 4.40 -0.98
N ALA A 281 23.21 5.12 -1.78
CA ALA A 281 21.89 5.58 -1.39
C ALA A 281 20.91 4.41 -1.16
N MET A 282 20.94 3.39 -2.02
CA MET A 282 20.16 2.17 -1.83
C MET A 282 20.51 1.45 -0.53
N GLN A 283 21.79 1.35 -0.19
CA GLN A 283 22.26 0.78 1.07
C GLN A 283 21.79 1.60 2.28
N ALA A 284 21.74 2.92 2.15
CA ALA A 284 21.19 3.83 3.16
C ALA A 284 19.65 3.79 3.26
N GLY A 285 18.97 2.97 2.43
CA GLY A 285 17.50 2.88 2.42
C GLY A 285 16.80 4.03 1.69
N VAL A 286 17.53 4.85 0.94
CA VAL A 286 17.01 6.00 0.19
C VAL A 286 16.65 5.56 -1.24
N PRO A 287 15.39 5.75 -1.69
CA PRO A 287 15.02 5.53 -3.09
C PRO A 287 15.86 6.43 -4.01
N CYS A 288 16.64 5.82 -4.90
CA CYS A 288 17.60 6.53 -5.73
C CYS A 288 17.61 5.98 -7.16
N ILE A 289 17.81 6.86 -8.15
CA ILE A 289 18.11 6.48 -9.53
C ILE A 289 19.38 7.19 -10.02
N SER A 290 20.09 6.58 -10.97
CA SER A 290 21.20 7.24 -11.65
C SER A 290 21.19 6.97 -13.16
N PRO A 291 21.69 7.89 -14.00
CA PRO A 291 21.89 7.62 -15.41
C PRO A 291 22.99 6.58 -15.63
N VAL A 292 23.06 6.02 -16.85
CA VAL A 292 24.18 5.15 -17.28
C VAL A 292 25.45 5.96 -17.56
N THR A 293 25.24 7.24 -17.88
CA THR A 293 26.26 8.28 -18.04
C THR A 293 26.30 9.16 -16.81
N VAL A 294 27.29 10.04 -16.73
CA VAL A 294 27.35 11.13 -15.73
C VAL A 294 26.20 12.15 -15.82
N ARG A 295 25.36 12.07 -16.86
CA ARG A 295 24.20 12.94 -17.08
C ARG A 295 23.09 12.17 -17.78
N PHE A 296 21.82 12.54 -17.55
CA PHE A 296 20.72 12.05 -18.39
C PHE A 296 20.87 12.60 -19.80
N ARG A 297 20.73 11.74 -20.82
CA ARG A 297 20.79 12.22 -22.21
C ARG A 297 19.46 12.90 -22.53
N LYS A 298 19.49 13.95 -23.37
CA LYS A 298 18.27 14.68 -23.77
C LYS A 298 17.13 13.78 -24.25
N LYS A 299 17.46 12.72 -25.02
CA LYS A 299 16.48 11.75 -25.51
C LYS A 299 15.83 10.88 -24.42
N ASP A 300 16.43 10.79 -23.23
CA ASP A 300 15.90 10.02 -22.11
C ASP A 300 15.12 10.90 -21.11
N LEU A 301 15.13 12.22 -21.27
CA LEU A 301 14.38 13.14 -20.39
C LEU A 301 12.87 12.84 -20.36
N PRO A 302 12.18 12.53 -21.49
CA PRO A 302 10.78 12.12 -21.44
C PRO A 302 10.54 10.88 -20.56
N LYS A 303 11.48 9.93 -20.57
CA LYS A 303 11.43 8.74 -19.71
C LYS A 303 11.59 9.13 -18.24
N LEU A 304 12.55 9.99 -17.92
CA LEU A 304 12.78 10.48 -16.56
C LEU A 304 11.55 11.24 -16.01
N ILE A 305 10.92 12.07 -16.84
CA ILE A 305 9.69 12.80 -16.52
C ILE A 305 8.54 11.81 -16.22
N ALA A 306 8.36 10.79 -17.07
CA ALA A 306 7.33 9.77 -16.86
C ALA A 306 7.59 8.94 -15.59
N LEU A 307 8.84 8.53 -15.34
CA LEU A 307 9.21 7.78 -14.13
C LEU A 307 8.98 8.57 -12.85
N THR A 308 9.19 9.88 -12.88
CA THR A 308 9.00 10.76 -11.74
C THR A 308 7.55 11.26 -11.58
N GLU A 309 6.60 10.71 -12.35
CA GLU A 309 5.23 11.19 -12.33
C GLU A 309 4.53 11.06 -10.97
N ARG A 310 4.82 9.96 -10.29
CA ARG A 310 4.24 9.61 -8.98
C ARG A 310 5.13 10.03 -7.80
N VAL A 311 6.26 10.67 -8.09
CA VAL A 311 7.21 11.17 -7.10
C VAL A 311 6.77 12.56 -6.65
N SER A 312 6.73 12.80 -5.34
CA SER A 312 6.30 14.12 -4.81
C SER A 312 7.42 15.16 -4.87
N GLU A 313 8.66 14.75 -4.62
CA GLU A 313 9.86 15.61 -4.65
C GLU A 313 11.06 14.84 -5.23
N VAL A 314 11.83 15.51 -6.09
CA VAL A 314 13.10 14.98 -6.64
C VAL A 314 14.25 15.76 -6.04
N VAL A 315 15.19 15.06 -5.39
CA VAL A 315 16.43 15.66 -4.89
C VAL A 315 17.55 15.24 -5.82
N ILE A 316 18.24 16.19 -6.43
CA ILE A 316 19.41 15.91 -7.26
C ILE A 316 20.65 16.18 -6.41
N CYS A 317 21.51 15.18 -6.29
CA CYS A 317 22.77 15.25 -5.56
C CYS A 317 23.90 14.73 -6.45
N ASN A 318 24.69 15.65 -7.01
CA ASN A 318 25.86 15.32 -7.81
C ASN A 318 27.14 15.54 -7.00
N ASP A 319 28.25 15.01 -7.49
CA ASP A 319 29.55 15.14 -6.84
C ASP A 319 29.96 16.61 -6.69
N SER A 320 30.67 16.91 -5.60
CA SER A 320 31.18 18.26 -5.32
C SER A 320 32.61 18.39 -5.84
N GLU A 321 32.82 19.17 -6.90
CA GLU A 321 34.12 19.36 -7.58
C GLU A 321 34.35 20.82 -8.03
N ASP A 322 35.62 21.23 -8.13
CA ASP A 322 36.01 22.61 -8.57
C ASP A 322 35.63 22.94 -10.02
N SER A 323 35.44 21.92 -10.86
CA SER A 323 35.17 22.09 -12.30
C SER A 323 33.74 22.56 -12.61
N GLY A 324 32.81 22.41 -11.66
CA GLY A 324 31.38 22.73 -11.83
C GLY A 324 30.63 21.83 -12.81
N ALA A 325 31.24 20.75 -13.31
CA ALA A 325 30.62 19.89 -14.32
C ALA A 325 29.43 19.08 -13.76
N GLY A 326 29.50 18.60 -12.50
CA GLY A 326 28.37 18.02 -11.80
C GLY A 326 27.16 18.98 -11.69
N GLU A 327 27.41 20.25 -11.39
CA GLU A 327 26.38 21.27 -11.20
C GLU A 327 25.62 21.59 -12.50
N ALA A 328 26.32 21.65 -13.64
CA ALA A 328 25.70 21.85 -14.94
C ALA A 328 24.76 20.68 -15.35
N GLY A 329 25.10 19.44 -14.98
CA GLY A 329 24.25 18.28 -15.22
C GLY A 329 23.00 18.25 -14.32
N ALA A 330 23.16 18.65 -13.05
CA ALA A 330 22.05 18.81 -12.12
C ALA A 330 21.07 19.90 -12.60
N THR A 331 21.61 21.01 -13.10
CA THR A 331 20.86 22.15 -13.68
C THR A 331 19.95 21.71 -14.83
N GLU A 332 20.49 21.00 -15.82
CA GLU A 332 19.72 20.56 -17.00
C GLU A 332 18.60 19.59 -16.61
N THR A 333 18.90 18.67 -15.69
CA THR A 333 17.93 17.68 -15.17
C THR A 333 16.83 18.37 -14.36
N ALA A 334 17.20 19.33 -13.50
CA ALA A 334 16.27 20.10 -12.69
C ALA A 334 15.33 20.94 -13.55
N ALA A 335 15.87 21.62 -14.57
CA ALA A 335 15.07 22.42 -15.49
C ALA A 335 14.05 21.57 -16.25
N ALA A 336 14.44 20.38 -16.73
CA ALA A 336 13.54 19.48 -17.45
C ALA A 336 12.41 18.95 -16.56
N LEU A 337 12.71 18.59 -15.31
CA LEU A 337 11.70 18.11 -14.36
C LEU A 337 10.77 19.23 -13.87
N GLN A 338 11.31 20.41 -13.58
CA GLN A 338 10.51 21.54 -13.12
C GLN A 338 9.58 22.09 -14.23
N ALA A 339 9.99 22.03 -15.50
CA ALA A 339 9.13 22.40 -16.63
C ALA A 339 7.81 21.59 -16.65
N GLU A 340 7.83 20.36 -16.12
CA GLU A 340 6.67 19.47 -15.98
C GLU A 340 5.98 19.57 -14.61
N GLY A 341 6.34 20.59 -13.82
CA GLY A 341 5.74 20.89 -12.52
C GLY A 341 6.17 19.99 -11.38
N ARG A 342 7.34 19.34 -11.48
CA ARG A 342 7.95 18.57 -10.37
C ARG A 342 8.60 19.52 -9.36
N ILE A 343 8.52 19.18 -8.07
CA ILE A 343 9.29 19.86 -7.02
C ILE A 343 10.72 19.30 -7.08
N VAL A 344 11.70 20.16 -7.36
CA VAL A 344 13.11 19.77 -7.51
C VAL A 344 13.98 20.54 -6.53
N ARG A 345 14.82 19.80 -5.80
CA ARG A 345 15.82 20.36 -4.87
C ARG A 345 17.21 19.92 -5.26
N ILE A 346 18.19 20.79 -5.01
CA ILE A 346 19.61 20.50 -5.21
C ILE A 346 20.27 20.29 -3.86
N ALA A 347 20.73 19.06 -3.63
CA ALA A 347 21.56 18.71 -2.50
C ALA A 347 23.03 19.01 -2.83
N ARG A 348 23.75 19.61 -1.87
CA ARG A 348 25.19 19.88 -1.99
C ARG A 348 25.95 19.07 -0.95
N ILE A 349 26.99 18.38 -1.40
CA ILE A 349 27.89 17.65 -0.51
C ILE A 349 28.88 18.65 0.11
N PRO A 350 28.97 18.74 1.46
CA PRO A 350 29.97 19.58 2.12
C PRO A 350 31.38 19.14 1.72
N ARG A 351 32.20 20.11 1.27
CA ARG A 351 33.58 19.85 0.87
C ARG A 351 34.55 20.39 1.92
N PRO A 352 35.31 19.52 2.63
CA PRO A 352 36.34 19.95 3.55
C PRO A 352 37.43 20.78 2.86
N GLU A 353 38.05 21.69 3.61
CA GLU A 353 39.16 22.52 3.12
C GLU A 353 40.34 21.63 2.70
N GLY A 354 40.82 21.78 1.46
CA GLY A 354 41.93 20.99 0.90
C GLY A 354 41.56 19.67 0.20
N LYS A 355 40.27 19.32 0.06
CA LYS A 355 39.83 18.23 -0.83
C LYS A 355 39.28 18.78 -2.15
N ASP A 356 39.80 18.31 -3.28
CA ASP A 356 39.40 18.77 -4.62
C ASP A 356 38.01 18.24 -5.03
N LYS A 357 37.68 17.00 -4.63
CA LYS A 357 36.42 16.31 -4.94
C LYS A 357 35.91 15.50 -3.74
N VAL A 358 34.59 15.46 -3.55
CA VAL A 358 33.92 14.51 -2.64
C VAL A 358 32.75 13.87 -3.38
N ASP A 359 32.79 12.55 -3.50
CA ASP A 359 31.74 11.74 -4.12
C ASP A 359 30.68 11.37 -3.06
N LEU A 360 29.42 11.12 -3.47
CA LEU A 360 28.34 10.80 -2.53
C LEU A 360 28.59 9.48 -1.79
N ASN A 361 29.14 8.49 -2.48
CA ASN A 361 29.50 7.22 -1.86
C ASN A 361 30.55 7.37 -0.73
N GLU A 362 31.53 8.27 -0.87
CA GLU A 362 32.52 8.57 0.17
C GLU A 362 31.85 9.18 1.41
N LEU A 363 30.92 10.12 1.21
CA LEU A 363 30.14 10.71 2.29
C LEU A 363 29.34 9.65 3.07
N VAL A 364 28.69 8.73 2.35
CA VAL A 364 27.91 7.66 2.96
C VAL A 364 28.80 6.63 3.65
N ALA A 365 29.98 6.34 3.09
CA ALA A 365 30.95 5.43 3.72
C ALA A 365 31.47 5.98 5.06
N GLU A 366 31.76 7.27 5.15
CA GLU A 366 32.25 7.91 6.37
C GLU A 366 31.15 8.18 7.41
N GLY A 367 29.97 8.64 6.96
CA GLY A 367 28.92 9.18 7.84
C GLY A 367 27.62 8.36 7.89
N GLY A 368 27.52 7.27 7.13
CA GLY A 368 26.34 6.41 7.05
C GLY A 368 25.09 7.10 6.49
N ALA A 369 23.92 6.48 6.70
CA ALA A 369 22.64 7.00 6.24
C ALA A 369 22.32 8.42 6.79
N ALA A 370 22.74 8.71 8.02
CA ALA A 370 22.50 10.01 8.65
C ALA A 370 23.20 11.17 7.93
N ALA A 371 24.34 10.94 7.29
CA ALA A 371 25.03 11.96 6.49
C ALA A 371 24.25 12.28 5.21
N LEU A 372 23.74 11.25 4.52
CA LEU A 372 22.91 11.42 3.34
C LEU A 372 21.58 12.11 3.67
N GLU A 373 20.92 11.71 4.76
CA GLU A 373 19.69 12.36 5.23
C GLU A 373 19.88 13.85 5.53
N ARG A 374 21.05 14.23 6.08
CA ARG A 374 21.38 15.63 6.34
C ARG A 374 21.51 16.41 5.03
N VAL A 375 22.28 15.87 4.09
CA VAL A 375 22.47 16.48 2.76
C VAL A 375 21.14 16.64 2.01
N MET A 376 20.24 15.66 2.10
CA MET A 376 18.92 15.74 1.49
C MET A 376 17.99 16.73 2.20
N ARG A 377 18.07 16.84 3.53
CA ARG A 377 17.29 17.80 4.32
C ARG A 377 17.68 19.25 4.02
N ASP A 378 18.99 19.47 3.88
CA ASP A 378 19.59 20.78 3.65
C ASP A 378 19.60 21.15 2.14
N ALA A 379 19.04 20.29 1.28
CA ALA A 379 18.95 20.55 -0.15
C ALA A 379 18.17 21.83 -0.44
N ALA A 380 18.73 22.74 -1.23
CA ALA A 380 18.06 24.00 -1.57
C ALA A 380 17.00 23.76 -2.65
N ASP A 381 15.96 24.58 -2.68
CA ASP A 381 15.08 24.63 -3.86
C ASP A 381 15.89 25.06 -5.10
N TRP A 382 15.60 24.47 -6.26
CA TRP A 382 16.40 24.72 -7.48
C TRP A 382 16.41 26.20 -7.89
N CYS A 383 15.25 26.88 -7.84
CA CYS A 383 15.18 28.29 -8.21
C CYS A 383 15.85 29.19 -7.18
N GLU A 384 15.74 28.85 -5.89
CA GLU A 384 16.49 29.51 -4.82
C GLU A 384 18.01 29.38 -5.03
N HIS A 385 18.49 28.18 -5.32
CA HIS A 385 19.90 27.91 -5.61
C HIS A 385 20.43 28.74 -6.79
N LEU A 386 19.68 28.85 -7.88
CA LEU A 386 20.05 29.70 -9.03
C LEU A 386 20.13 31.19 -8.67
N ILE A 387 19.24 31.66 -7.81
CA ILE A 387 19.26 33.05 -7.31
C ILE A 387 20.49 33.27 -6.41
N GLU A 388 20.81 32.30 -5.55
CA GLU A 388 21.94 32.39 -4.62
C GLU A 388 23.32 32.36 -5.30
N GLN A 389 23.45 31.67 -6.44
CA GLN A 389 24.69 31.68 -7.23
C GLN A 389 25.07 33.06 -7.77
N ILE A 390 24.12 33.99 -7.87
CA ILE A 390 24.42 35.37 -8.24
C ILE A 390 25.05 36.05 -7.00
N PRO A 391 26.27 36.61 -7.11
CA PRO A 391 26.91 37.29 -5.99
C PRO A 391 26.02 38.41 -5.45
N ALA A 392 25.88 38.49 -4.13
CA ALA A 392 24.99 39.48 -3.50
C ALA A 392 25.44 40.93 -3.76
N ASP A 393 26.72 41.13 -4.04
CA ASP A 393 27.38 42.40 -4.38
C ASP A 393 27.54 42.61 -5.90
N ALA A 394 27.01 41.71 -6.74
CA ALA A 394 27.09 41.84 -8.19
C ALA A 394 26.48 43.17 -8.69
N SER A 395 27.05 43.72 -9.76
CA SER A 395 26.53 44.94 -10.36
C SER A 395 25.09 44.75 -10.85
N LYS A 396 24.26 45.80 -10.83
CA LYS A 396 22.86 45.72 -11.30
C LYS A 396 22.74 45.20 -12.74
N ARG A 397 23.73 45.49 -13.59
CA ARG A 397 23.81 45.00 -14.97
C ARG A 397 24.01 43.49 -15.02
N GLU A 398 24.87 42.95 -14.16
CA GLU A 398 25.13 41.52 -14.04
C GLU A 398 23.93 40.78 -13.42
N VAL A 399 23.35 41.32 -12.34
CA VAL A 399 22.14 40.77 -11.72
C VAL A 399 21.00 40.66 -12.75
N SER A 400 20.77 41.72 -13.53
CA SER A 400 19.74 41.71 -14.58
C SER A 400 20.05 40.70 -15.70
N ALA A 401 21.32 40.51 -16.06
CA ALA A 401 21.72 39.53 -17.07
C ALA A 401 21.47 38.09 -16.60
N ARG A 402 21.93 37.74 -15.39
CA ARG A 402 21.79 36.39 -14.84
C ARG A 402 20.36 36.05 -14.44
N LEU A 403 19.61 37.00 -13.87
CA LEU A 403 18.20 36.75 -13.53
C LEU A 403 17.34 36.48 -14.78
N ARG A 404 17.70 37.01 -15.96
CA ARG A 404 16.96 36.76 -17.20
C ARG A 404 16.86 35.26 -17.51
N GLU A 405 17.88 34.49 -17.18
CA GLU A 405 17.91 33.04 -17.38
C GLU A 405 17.05 32.27 -16.36
N VAL A 406 16.87 32.82 -15.15
CA VAL A 406 16.13 32.20 -14.04
C VAL A 406 14.64 32.59 -14.04
N LEU A 407 14.32 33.81 -14.51
CA LEU A 407 12.96 34.37 -14.50
C LEU A 407 11.91 33.49 -15.21
N PRO A 408 12.18 32.83 -16.36
CA PRO A 408 11.24 31.89 -16.96
C PRO A 408 10.85 30.73 -16.02
N LEU A 409 11.80 30.20 -15.24
CA LEU A 409 11.58 29.12 -14.29
C LEU A 409 10.75 29.59 -13.09
N ILE A 410 11.03 30.79 -12.58
CA ILE A 410 10.26 31.41 -11.49
C ILE A 410 8.82 31.69 -11.93
N ARG A 411 8.60 32.06 -13.20
CA ARG A 411 7.27 32.32 -13.75
C ARG A 411 6.44 31.05 -13.94
N SER A 412 7.07 29.91 -14.22
CA SER A 412 6.35 28.63 -14.34
C SER A 412 6.07 27.97 -12.98
N ALA A 413 6.69 28.45 -11.89
CA ALA A 413 6.44 27.98 -10.53
C ALA A 413 5.05 28.39 -9.99
N ASP A 414 4.59 27.66 -8.97
CA ASP A 414 3.37 27.95 -8.20
C ASP A 414 3.37 29.37 -7.62
N PRO A 415 2.21 30.07 -7.52
CA PRO A 415 2.15 31.44 -7.00
C PRO A 415 2.82 31.65 -5.64
N VAL A 416 2.73 30.69 -4.71
CA VAL A 416 3.32 30.82 -3.37
C VAL A 416 4.85 30.80 -3.45
N LEU A 417 5.41 29.87 -4.23
CA LEU A 417 6.86 29.77 -4.45
C LEU A 417 7.37 31.00 -5.22
N ARG A 418 6.60 31.48 -6.20
CA ARG A 418 6.92 32.69 -6.98
C ARG A 418 7.05 33.92 -6.09
N ASP A 419 6.16 34.09 -5.12
CA ASP A 419 6.24 35.19 -4.15
C ASP A 419 7.48 35.05 -3.25
N GLY A 420 7.79 33.82 -2.79
CA GLY A 420 9.02 33.52 -2.06
C GLY A 420 10.29 33.88 -2.84
N TYR A 421 10.39 33.49 -4.11
CA TYR A 421 11.52 33.85 -4.98
C TYR A 421 11.59 35.36 -5.25
N ALA A 422 10.44 36.03 -5.38
CA ALA A 422 10.38 37.48 -5.56
C ALA A 422 10.95 38.21 -4.33
N ASP A 423 10.61 37.75 -3.12
CA ASP A 423 11.14 38.29 -1.88
C ASP A 423 12.63 38.00 -1.69
N LEU A 424 13.11 36.82 -2.11
CA LEU A 424 14.54 36.49 -2.14
C LEU A 424 15.32 37.41 -3.09
N ILE A 425 14.85 37.60 -4.33
CA ILE A 425 15.48 38.52 -5.30
C ILE A 425 15.52 39.95 -4.77
N LYS A 426 14.41 40.40 -4.17
CA LYS A 426 14.27 41.74 -3.59
C LYS A 426 15.26 41.96 -2.45
N SER A 427 15.32 41.03 -1.51
CA SER A 427 16.16 41.13 -0.31
C SER A 427 17.65 41.00 -0.64
N ARG A 428 18.03 40.00 -1.44
CA ARG A 428 19.43 39.70 -1.78
C ARG A 428 20.09 40.81 -2.58
N PHE A 429 19.44 41.30 -3.63
CA PHE A 429 20.02 42.32 -4.53
C PHE A 429 19.54 43.75 -4.24
N LYS A 430 18.80 43.95 -3.14
CA LYS A 430 18.30 45.25 -2.68
C LYS A 430 17.52 45.99 -3.78
N LEU A 431 16.68 45.27 -4.52
CA LEU A 431 15.85 45.82 -5.60
C LEU A 431 14.52 46.34 -5.05
N ARG A 432 13.90 47.31 -5.74
CA ARG A 432 12.56 47.79 -5.38
C ARG A 432 11.53 46.73 -5.74
N ALA A 433 10.49 46.58 -4.91
CA ALA A 433 9.40 45.63 -5.15
C ALA A 433 8.70 45.83 -6.51
N GLN A 434 8.59 47.08 -6.99
CA GLN A 434 8.07 47.38 -8.31
C GLN A 434 8.96 46.83 -9.43
N THR A 435 10.29 46.93 -9.29
CA THR A 435 11.26 46.41 -10.26
C THR A 435 11.21 44.89 -10.35
N VAL A 436 11.12 44.19 -9.21
CA VAL A 436 10.98 42.72 -9.20
C VAL A 436 9.66 42.28 -9.83
N ARG A 437 8.55 42.98 -9.53
CA ARG A 437 7.25 42.72 -10.17
C ARG A 437 7.28 42.95 -11.69
N GLN A 438 8.01 43.95 -12.16
CA GLN A 438 8.20 44.20 -13.60
C GLN A 438 9.03 43.09 -14.24
N LEU A 439 10.16 42.73 -13.62
CA LEU A 439 11.02 41.63 -14.08
C LEU A 439 10.25 40.30 -14.15
N LEU A 440 9.32 40.03 -13.23
CA LEU A 440 8.50 38.80 -13.27
C LEU A 440 7.39 38.83 -14.32
N ARG A 441 7.05 40.01 -14.87
CA ARG A 441 6.03 40.19 -15.92
C ARG A 441 6.59 40.19 -17.35
N GLU A 442 7.85 40.58 -17.54
CA GLU A 442 8.46 40.74 -18.88
C GLU A 442 8.86 39.39 -19.53
N THR A 443 8.00 38.77 -20.32
CA THR A 443 8.37 37.60 -21.14
C THR A 443 9.55 37.93 -22.07
N ASP A 444 10.58 37.09 -22.12
CA ASP A 444 11.68 37.21 -23.09
C ASP A 444 11.09 37.12 -24.50
N ARG A 445 10.79 38.27 -25.10
CA ARG A 445 10.66 38.36 -26.55
C ARG A 445 12.09 38.26 -27.08
N PRO A 446 12.41 37.34 -28.02
CA PRO A 446 13.63 37.50 -28.79
C PRO A 446 13.61 38.92 -29.36
N ARG A 447 14.75 39.62 -29.34
CA ARG A 447 14.95 40.85 -30.11
C ARG A 447 14.76 40.50 -31.59
N LYS A 448 13.51 40.42 -32.02
CA LYS A 448 13.13 40.69 -33.40
C LYS A 448 13.41 42.17 -33.57
N ASN A 449 14.12 42.49 -34.65
CA ASN A 449 14.12 43.82 -35.21
C ASN A 449 12.71 44.38 -35.09
N THR A 450 12.63 45.54 -34.44
CA THR A 450 11.45 46.39 -34.41
C THR A 450 11.12 46.74 -35.84
N ASP A 451 10.19 45.98 -36.42
CA ASP A 451 8.95 46.54 -36.93
C ASP A 451 7.83 45.72 -36.28
N ASP A 452 6.75 46.40 -35.94
CA ASP A 452 5.48 45.92 -35.37
C ASP A 452 5.29 46.03 -33.83
N GLU A 453 4.71 47.20 -33.56
CA GLU A 453 4.09 47.85 -32.41
C GLU A 453 3.36 46.99 -31.35
N ASP A 454 3.60 47.40 -30.11
CA ASP A 454 2.73 47.50 -28.93
C ASP A 454 1.40 46.71 -28.84
N TYR A 455 1.29 45.96 -27.75
CA TYR A 455 0.00 45.46 -27.24
C TYR A 455 -0.16 45.79 -25.74
N ALA A 456 -0.48 47.04 -25.38
CA ALA A 456 -0.89 47.47 -24.02
C ALA A 456 -2.42 47.40 -23.79
N PRO A 457 -2.94 46.83 -22.68
CA PRO A 457 -4.30 46.27 -22.52
C PRO A 457 -5.45 47.27 -22.77
N GLY A 458 -6.43 46.83 -23.55
CA GLY A 458 -7.69 47.53 -23.79
C GLY A 458 -8.72 47.22 -22.70
N VAL A 459 -9.65 48.16 -22.58
CA VAL A 459 -10.66 48.31 -21.54
C VAL A 459 -11.72 47.21 -21.64
N GLY A 460 -11.68 46.25 -20.72
CA GLY A 460 -12.72 45.28 -20.43
C GLY A 460 -12.61 44.88 -18.96
N LEU A 461 -13.72 44.74 -18.25
CA LEU A 461 -13.71 44.32 -16.84
C LEU A 461 -12.95 42.99 -16.73
N LYS A 462 -11.96 42.94 -15.82
CA LYS A 462 -11.06 41.79 -15.67
C LYS A 462 -11.90 40.52 -15.39
N GLY A 463 -11.91 39.57 -16.32
CA GLY A 463 -12.64 38.29 -16.19
C GLY A 463 -14.06 38.27 -16.78
N GLU A 464 -14.52 39.31 -17.47
CA GLU A 464 -15.79 39.29 -18.20
C GLU A 464 -15.78 38.21 -19.29
N VAL A 465 -16.85 37.41 -19.34
CA VAL A 465 -17.06 36.33 -20.31
C VAL A 465 -18.48 36.45 -20.85
N LEU A 466 -18.62 36.26 -22.15
CA LEU A 466 -19.89 36.20 -22.85
C LEU A 466 -20.08 34.77 -23.38
N GLU A 467 -21.34 34.38 -23.52
CA GLU A 467 -21.76 33.05 -23.94
C GLU A 467 -22.43 33.13 -25.32
N ASP A 468 -22.04 32.23 -26.21
CA ASP A 468 -22.72 31.94 -27.47
C ASP A 468 -23.34 30.52 -27.39
N THR A 469 -23.98 30.08 -28.48
CA THR A 469 -24.77 28.85 -28.58
C THR A 469 -23.97 27.57 -28.30
N ASP A 470 -22.66 27.57 -28.51
CA ASP A 470 -21.80 26.39 -28.36
C ASP A 470 -20.42 26.67 -27.74
N HIS A 471 -20.14 27.91 -27.35
CA HIS A 471 -18.86 28.31 -26.77
C HIS A 471 -18.91 29.61 -25.94
N TYR A 472 -17.84 29.88 -25.20
CA TYR A 472 -17.60 31.12 -24.47
C TYR A 472 -16.59 31.99 -25.23
N TYR A 473 -16.80 33.30 -25.19
CA TYR A 473 -15.91 34.28 -25.80
C TYR A 473 -15.75 35.53 -24.92
N ILE A 474 -14.75 36.35 -25.24
CA ILE A 474 -14.52 37.66 -24.62
C ILE A 474 -14.48 38.74 -25.71
N LEU A 475 -14.68 39.99 -25.34
CA LEU A 475 -14.47 41.11 -26.26
C LEU A 475 -12.99 41.53 -26.26
N GLY A 476 -12.38 41.50 -27.43
CA GLY A 476 -11.07 42.06 -27.72
C GLY A 476 -11.10 43.59 -27.67
N ARG A 477 -9.94 44.21 -27.90
CA ARG A 477 -9.76 45.66 -27.64
C ARG A 477 -10.58 46.56 -28.57
N ARG A 478 -10.97 46.06 -29.75
CA ARG A 478 -11.79 46.76 -30.73
C ARG A 478 -13.25 46.28 -30.69
N GLY A 479 -13.64 45.52 -29.65
CA GLY A 479 -14.96 44.94 -29.52
C GLY A 479 -15.18 43.68 -30.35
N GLU A 480 -14.12 43.10 -30.92
CA GLU A 480 -14.17 41.85 -31.67
C GLU A 480 -14.35 40.64 -30.73
N PRO A 481 -15.22 39.66 -31.05
CA PRO A 481 -15.33 38.45 -30.23
C PRO A 481 -14.07 37.58 -30.37
N VAL A 482 -13.51 37.17 -29.24
CA VAL A 482 -12.38 36.25 -29.14
C VAL A 482 -12.84 35.00 -28.40
N THR A 483 -12.99 33.90 -29.13
CA THR A 483 -13.40 32.60 -28.58
C THR A 483 -12.38 32.08 -27.57
N ILE A 484 -12.85 31.72 -26.38
CA ILE A 484 -12.02 31.21 -25.27
C ILE A 484 -12.29 29.75 -24.89
N SER A 485 -13.35 29.13 -25.42
CA SER A 485 -13.62 27.70 -25.29
C SER A 485 -14.09 27.08 -26.62
N SER A 486 -13.99 25.76 -26.75
CA SER A 486 -14.66 24.99 -27.82
C SER A 486 -15.86 24.19 -27.31
N PHE A 487 -16.48 24.68 -26.22
CA PHE A 487 -17.60 24.05 -25.55
C PHE A 487 -18.39 25.05 -24.71
N GLN A 488 -19.61 24.68 -24.39
CA GLN A 488 -20.51 25.34 -23.44
C GLN A 488 -20.84 24.38 -22.28
N ILE A 489 -21.08 24.93 -21.09
CA ILE A 489 -21.48 24.19 -19.88
C ILE A 489 -22.91 24.59 -19.53
N GLU A 490 -23.85 23.65 -19.64
CA GLU A 490 -25.24 23.85 -19.22
C GLU A 490 -25.48 23.16 -17.87
N PRO A 491 -25.66 23.89 -16.75
CA PRO A 491 -25.88 23.27 -15.46
C PRO A 491 -27.22 22.53 -15.43
N VAL A 492 -27.23 21.35 -14.82
CA VAL A 492 -28.42 20.50 -14.67
C VAL A 492 -28.96 20.57 -13.24
N ARG A 493 -28.07 20.62 -12.24
CA ARG A 493 -28.42 20.73 -10.80
C ARG A 493 -27.23 21.19 -9.97
N ARG A 494 -27.53 21.72 -8.78
CA ARG A 494 -26.53 22.04 -7.73
C ARG A 494 -26.64 21.06 -6.59
N VAL A 495 -25.52 20.57 -6.08
CA VAL A 495 -25.47 19.58 -5.00
C VAL A 495 -24.63 20.14 -3.85
N ALA A 496 -25.27 20.43 -2.72
CA ALA A 496 -24.64 20.90 -1.50
C ALA A 496 -24.14 19.70 -0.68
N THR A 497 -22.83 19.64 -0.41
CA THR A 497 -22.21 18.61 0.44
C THR A 497 -21.52 19.26 1.63
N ASP A 498 -21.16 18.47 2.65
CA ASP A 498 -20.32 18.95 3.77
C ASP A 498 -18.95 19.48 3.32
N ALA A 499 -18.47 19.08 2.12
CA ALA A 499 -17.22 19.54 1.53
C ALA A 499 -17.37 20.79 0.63
N GLY A 500 -18.61 21.24 0.38
CA GLY A 500 -18.93 22.38 -0.49
C GLY A 500 -19.88 22.03 -1.64
N ASP A 501 -20.20 23.04 -2.45
CA ASP A 501 -21.12 22.92 -3.57
C ASP A 501 -20.49 22.25 -4.79
N ILE A 502 -21.28 21.41 -5.45
CA ILE A 502 -20.96 20.73 -6.70
C ILE A 502 -22.00 21.13 -7.75
N ILE A 503 -21.56 21.42 -8.97
CA ILE A 503 -22.45 21.67 -10.11
C ILE A 503 -22.37 20.46 -11.04
N ASP A 504 -23.47 19.74 -11.20
CA ASP A 504 -23.59 18.73 -12.27
C ASP A 504 -24.11 19.45 -13.53
N ALA A 505 -23.44 19.26 -14.66
CA ALA A 505 -23.73 19.96 -15.90
C ALA A 505 -23.53 19.07 -17.14
N ASP A 506 -24.23 19.40 -18.21
CA ASP A 506 -23.99 18.84 -19.53
C ASP A 506 -23.00 19.75 -20.28
N VAL A 507 -21.99 19.16 -20.91
CA VAL A 507 -20.98 19.91 -21.68
C VAL A 507 -21.19 19.62 -23.16
N THR A 508 -21.52 20.64 -23.93
CA THR A 508 -21.74 20.55 -25.38
C THR A 508 -20.56 21.18 -26.10
N THR A 509 -19.88 20.43 -26.95
CA THR A 509 -18.75 20.93 -27.75
C THR A 509 -19.24 21.62 -29.01
N THR A 510 -18.41 22.47 -29.62
CA THR A 510 -18.69 23.11 -30.92
C THR A 510 -18.88 22.11 -32.07
N SER A 511 -18.40 20.87 -31.89
CA SER A 511 -18.67 19.74 -32.80
C SER A 511 -20.05 19.10 -32.63
N GLY A 512 -20.87 19.60 -31.68
CA GLY A 512 -22.21 19.09 -31.39
C GLY A 512 -22.24 17.86 -30.47
N ARG A 513 -21.10 17.48 -29.87
CA ARG A 513 -21.02 16.32 -28.97
C ARG A 513 -21.44 16.72 -27.56
N VAL A 514 -22.38 15.98 -26.97
CA VAL A 514 -22.88 16.24 -25.62
C VAL A 514 -22.31 15.23 -24.62
N TYR A 515 -21.67 15.74 -23.58
CA TYR A 515 -21.16 14.98 -22.45
C TYR A 515 -22.06 15.23 -21.26
N ARG A 516 -22.88 14.23 -20.92
CA ARG A 516 -23.91 14.40 -19.89
C ARG A 516 -23.38 14.13 -18.48
N GLY A 517 -23.90 14.89 -17.50
CA GLY A 517 -23.62 14.65 -16.08
C GLY A 517 -22.15 14.84 -15.69
N VAL A 518 -21.46 15.79 -16.33
CA VAL A 518 -20.10 16.18 -15.95
C VAL A 518 -20.17 16.92 -14.61
N ARG A 519 -19.39 16.44 -13.64
CA ARG A 519 -19.41 16.94 -12.27
C ARG A 519 -18.31 17.97 -12.04
N PHE A 520 -18.69 19.20 -11.73
CA PHE A 520 -17.80 20.31 -11.41
C PHE A 520 -17.81 20.60 -9.90
N PRO A 521 -16.88 20.02 -9.11
CA PRO A 521 -16.71 20.41 -7.71
C PRO A 521 -16.24 21.86 -7.63
N ARG A 522 -16.40 22.50 -6.45
CA ARG A 522 -15.98 23.90 -6.24
C ARG A 522 -14.56 24.18 -6.72
N GLU A 523 -13.61 23.25 -6.51
CA GLU A 523 -12.21 23.46 -6.90
C GLU A 523 -12.00 23.49 -8.42
N ALA A 524 -12.89 22.88 -9.21
CA ALA A 524 -12.83 22.92 -10.68
C ALA A 524 -12.79 24.35 -11.21
N TRP A 525 -13.40 25.28 -10.47
CA TRP A 525 -13.52 26.68 -10.86
C TRP A 525 -12.37 27.55 -10.37
N HIS A 526 -11.38 27.03 -9.63
CA HIS A 526 -10.32 27.87 -9.04
C HIS A 526 -9.29 28.36 -10.08
N SER A 527 -9.01 27.57 -11.11
CA SER A 527 -8.10 27.94 -12.20
C SER A 527 -8.33 27.13 -13.45
N LYS A 528 -7.75 27.56 -14.58
CA LYS A 528 -7.71 26.82 -15.86
C LYS A 528 -7.26 25.38 -15.67
N ARG A 529 -6.22 25.16 -14.84
CA ARG A 529 -5.70 23.81 -14.56
C ARG A 529 -6.74 22.92 -13.89
N HIS A 530 -7.54 23.46 -12.96
CA HIS A 530 -8.56 22.69 -12.27
C HIS A 530 -9.76 22.41 -13.19
N LEU A 531 -10.17 23.38 -13.99
CA LEU A 531 -11.26 23.21 -14.96
C LEU A 531 -10.93 22.11 -15.98
N LEU A 532 -9.71 22.12 -16.52
CA LEU A 532 -9.24 21.11 -17.48
C LEU A 532 -9.10 19.70 -16.89
N ARG A 533 -9.01 19.53 -15.57
CA ARG A 533 -9.03 18.18 -14.96
C ARG A 533 -10.42 17.54 -15.02
N VAL A 534 -11.47 18.37 -15.05
CA VAL A 534 -12.86 17.92 -15.18
C VAL A 534 -13.20 17.67 -16.65
N LEU A 535 -12.70 18.53 -17.55
CA LEU A 535 -12.91 18.45 -19.00
C LEU A 535 -11.90 17.49 -19.65
N LYS A 536 -12.26 16.21 -19.76
CA LYS A 536 -11.34 15.12 -20.16
C LYS A 536 -11.23 14.86 -21.67
N SER A 537 -11.98 15.60 -22.51
CA SER A 537 -11.96 15.39 -23.96
C SER A 537 -11.02 16.36 -24.67
N ALA A 538 -10.36 15.89 -25.73
CA ALA A 538 -9.61 16.75 -26.66
C ALA A 538 -10.52 17.77 -27.37
N ASP A 539 -11.82 17.50 -27.46
CA ASP A 539 -12.83 18.38 -28.07
C ASP A 539 -13.20 19.58 -27.15
N MET A 540 -12.73 19.59 -25.90
CA MET A 540 -13.02 20.60 -24.88
C MET A 540 -11.80 21.52 -24.64
N LEU A 541 -11.42 22.30 -25.64
CA LEU A 541 -10.32 23.24 -25.57
C LEU A 541 -10.71 24.47 -24.77
N TRP A 542 -9.78 24.92 -23.93
CA TRP A 542 -9.89 26.17 -23.16
C TRP A 542 -8.66 27.05 -23.36
N THR A 543 -8.85 28.22 -23.96
CA THR A 543 -7.80 29.22 -24.22
C THR A 543 -7.92 30.43 -23.29
N GLY A 544 -9.01 30.57 -22.51
CA GLY A 544 -9.22 31.64 -21.52
C GLY A 544 -8.25 31.62 -20.33
N SER A 545 -8.23 32.73 -19.58
CA SER A 545 -7.43 32.91 -18.36
C SER A 545 -8.12 32.36 -17.09
N ASP A 546 -7.42 32.34 -15.95
CA ASP A 546 -8.01 31.97 -14.65
C ASP A 546 -9.16 32.92 -14.24
N ASP A 547 -9.05 34.22 -14.55
CA ASP A 547 -10.12 35.18 -14.30
C ASP A 547 -11.36 34.85 -15.17
N ASN A 548 -11.17 34.34 -16.39
CA ASN A 548 -12.28 33.91 -17.25
C ASN A 548 -12.95 32.63 -16.74
N VAL A 549 -12.25 31.78 -15.99
CA VAL A 549 -12.88 30.62 -15.31
C VAL A 549 -13.89 31.11 -14.27
N GLN A 550 -13.57 32.17 -13.53
CA GLN A 550 -14.54 32.81 -12.61
C GLN A 550 -15.70 33.45 -13.38
N GLY A 551 -15.43 34.04 -14.54
CA GLY A 551 -16.46 34.58 -15.44
C GLY A 551 -17.46 33.51 -15.89
N VAL A 552 -16.98 32.34 -16.33
CA VAL A 552 -17.85 31.22 -16.69
C VAL A 552 -18.59 30.68 -15.47
N LEU A 553 -17.93 30.53 -14.32
CA LEU A 553 -18.62 30.13 -13.09
C LEU A 553 -19.76 31.09 -12.77
N LYS A 554 -19.56 32.41 -12.91
CA LYS A 554 -20.62 33.40 -12.67
C LYS A 554 -21.82 33.13 -13.59
N LEU A 555 -21.60 32.94 -14.88
CA LEU A 555 -22.67 32.62 -15.84
C LEU A 555 -23.40 31.32 -15.48
N VAL A 556 -22.65 30.25 -15.18
CA VAL A 556 -23.20 28.95 -14.78
C VAL A 556 -23.94 29.05 -13.44
N ALA A 557 -23.44 29.84 -12.49
CA ALA A 557 -24.02 30.03 -11.16
C ALA A 557 -25.21 31.02 -11.13
N GLU A 558 -25.50 31.71 -12.22
CA GLU A 558 -26.72 32.53 -12.37
C GLU A 558 -27.90 31.71 -12.92
N ARG A 559 -27.64 30.52 -13.49
CA ARG A 559 -28.69 29.63 -13.99
C ARG A 559 -29.52 29.02 -12.85
N ASP A 560 -30.83 29.13 -12.95
CA ASP A 560 -31.76 28.50 -12.00
C ASP A 560 -31.87 27.00 -12.30
N VAL A 561 -31.34 26.18 -11.37
CA VAL A 561 -31.31 24.72 -11.49
C VAL A 561 -31.68 24.11 -10.13
N PRO A 562 -32.26 22.91 -10.10
CA PRO A 562 -32.63 22.25 -8.85
C PRO A 562 -31.46 22.16 -7.86
N ALA A 563 -31.72 22.54 -6.61
CA ALA A 563 -30.79 22.38 -5.51
C ALA A 563 -31.01 21.01 -4.84
N MET A 564 -29.91 20.30 -4.62
CA MET A 564 -29.87 18.97 -4.05
C MET A 564 -28.96 18.96 -2.82
N ARG A 565 -29.29 18.18 -1.82
CA ARG A 565 -28.45 17.77 -0.70
C ARG A 565 -27.66 16.52 -1.07
N GLY A 566 -26.34 16.64 -1.10
CA GLY A 566 -25.42 15.56 -1.39
C GLY A 566 -25.00 14.80 -0.14
N ILE A 567 -25.15 13.48 -0.17
CA ILE A 567 -24.70 12.57 0.89
C ILE A 567 -23.53 11.75 0.37
N THR A 568 -22.39 11.81 1.07
CA THR A 568 -21.15 11.12 0.65
C THR A 568 -20.95 9.75 1.29
N ASN A 569 -21.66 9.46 2.39
CA ASN A 569 -21.58 8.17 3.09
C ASN A 569 -22.73 7.27 2.67
N LEU A 570 -22.42 6.02 2.38
CA LEU A 570 -23.41 4.99 2.12
C LEU A 570 -24.12 4.58 3.41
N GLY A 571 -25.44 4.37 3.29
CA GLY A 571 -26.26 3.81 4.35
C GLY A 571 -27.11 4.85 5.08
N TYR A 572 -27.20 4.73 6.40
CA TYR A 572 -28.15 5.46 7.23
C TYR A 572 -27.86 6.97 7.25
N ALA A 573 -28.89 7.76 7.07
CA ALA A 573 -28.88 9.20 7.29
C ALA A 573 -30.20 9.64 7.94
N GLU A 574 -30.22 10.85 8.48
CA GLU A 574 -31.43 11.44 9.07
C GLU A 574 -31.65 12.82 8.43
N ILE A 575 -32.79 12.99 7.78
CA ILE A 575 -33.17 14.23 7.08
C ILE A 575 -34.51 14.69 7.62
N GLY A 576 -34.57 15.90 8.16
CA GLY A 576 -35.82 16.43 8.74
C GLY A 576 -36.35 15.62 9.94
N GLY A 577 -35.49 14.81 10.58
CA GLY A 577 -35.89 13.87 11.63
C GLY A 577 -36.36 12.49 11.11
N GLU A 578 -36.43 12.31 9.79
CA GLU A 578 -36.80 11.03 9.19
C GLU A 578 -35.55 10.17 8.89
N PRO A 579 -35.54 8.90 9.32
CA PRO A 579 -34.45 7.99 9.04
C PRO A 579 -34.55 7.45 7.61
N ILE A 580 -33.46 7.57 6.86
CA ILE A 580 -33.36 7.08 5.50
C ILE A 580 -32.10 6.24 5.32
N TRP A 581 -32.09 5.41 4.28
CA TRP A 581 -30.93 4.62 3.89
C TRP A 581 -30.56 4.90 2.44
N VAL A 582 -29.35 5.40 2.21
CA VAL A 582 -28.91 6.02 0.97
C VAL A 582 -27.86 5.16 0.27
N VAL A 583 -28.10 4.85 -0.99
CA VAL A 583 -27.15 4.17 -1.89
C VAL A 583 -27.15 4.88 -3.25
N PRO A 584 -26.23 4.55 -4.19
CA PRO A 584 -26.27 5.14 -5.51
C PRO A 584 -27.64 4.94 -6.17
N GLU A 585 -28.22 6.03 -6.66
CA GLU A 585 -29.49 6.04 -7.42
C GLU A 585 -30.73 5.54 -6.63
N SER A 586 -30.63 5.34 -5.31
CA SER A 586 -31.77 4.87 -4.51
C SER A 586 -31.68 5.29 -3.06
N VAL A 587 -32.85 5.54 -2.47
CA VAL A 587 -32.98 5.71 -1.02
C VAL A 587 -34.24 4.98 -0.54
N VAL A 588 -34.17 4.51 0.70
CA VAL A 588 -35.25 3.78 1.37
C VAL A 588 -35.61 4.49 2.68
N GLY A 589 -36.91 4.65 2.95
CA GLY A 589 -37.47 5.18 4.19
C GLY A 589 -38.51 4.24 4.82
N PRO A 590 -39.05 4.57 6.02
CA PRO A 590 -39.87 3.67 6.85
C PRO A 590 -41.21 3.22 6.25
N GLU A 591 -41.90 4.08 5.49
CA GLU A 591 -43.23 3.78 4.94
C GLU A 591 -43.22 3.57 3.41
N GLY A 592 -42.04 3.37 2.81
CA GLY A 592 -41.91 3.48 1.36
C GLY A 592 -42.16 4.91 0.84
N ALA A 593 -42.13 5.91 1.75
CA ALA A 593 -42.16 7.32 1.43
C ALA A 593 -41.19 7.62 0.27
N ALA A 594 -41.67 8.41 -0.69
CA ALA A 594 -40.81 8.92 -1.74
C ALA A 594 -39.68 9.71 -1.09
N LEU A 595 -38.50 9.52 -1.65
CA LEU A 595 -37.35 10.39 -1.45
C LEU A 595 -37.76 11.86 -1.43
N PRO A 596 -37.17 12.68 -0.55
CA PRO A 596 -37.04 14.08 -0.87
C PRO A 596 -36.39 14.19 -2.26
N ASP A 597 -37.08 14.82 -3.22
CA ASP A 597 -36.61 14.99 -4.60
C ASP A 597 -35.27 15.73 -4.66
N ASP A 598 -34.83 16.31 -3.55
CA ASP A 598 -33.61 17.06 -3.36
C ASP A 598 -32.46 16.22 -2.77
N VAL A 599 -32.49 14.89 -2.66
CA VAL A 599 -31.35 14.11 -2.10
C VAL A 599 -30.59 13.32 -3.16
N LEU A 600 -29.25 13.38 -3.14
CA LEU A 600 -28.37 12.67 -4.07
C LEU A 600 -27.18 12.03 -3.35
N PHE A 601 -26.83 10.79 -3.70
CA PHE A 601 -25.55 10.20 -3.30
C PHE A 601 -24.40 10.78 -4.14
N VAL A 602 -23.32 11.18 -3.48
CA VAL A 602 -22.12 11.73 -4.11
C VAL A 602 -20.96 10.77 -3.89
N ASP A 603 -20.44 10.21 -4.99
CA ASP A 603 -19.27 9.33 -4.98
C ASP A 603 -18.06 9.99 -4.31
N SER A 604 -17.52 9.32 -3.29
CA SER A 604 -16.37 9.76 -2.49
C SER A 604 -15.03 9.14 -2.94
N GLY A 605 -15.06 8.33 -4.02
CA GLY A 605 -13.92 7.67 -4.64
C GLY A 605 -13.58 6.28 -4.08
N ASP A 606 -14.52 5.62 -3.39
CA ASP A 606 -14.35 4.26 -2.85
C ASP A 606 -14.89 3.18 -3.82
N ALA A 607 -14.66 1.90 -3.51
CA ALA A 607 -15.07 0.78 -4.37
C ALA A 607 -16.42 0.15 -3.96
N LEU A 608 -16.93 0.40 -2.75
CA LEU A 608 -18.11 -0.29 -2.23
C LEU A 608 -19.39 0.14 -2.96
N HIS A 609 -19.53 1.44 -3.25
CA HIS A 609 -20.73 1.95 -3.92
C HIS A 609 -20.99 1.27 -5.29
N LYS A 610 -19.94 0.86 -6.00
CA LYS A 610 -20.02 0.20 -7.32
C LYS A 610 -20.60 -1.22 -7.26
N ARG A 611 -20.62 -1.81 -6.06
CA ARG A 611 -21.12 -3.17 -5.83
C ARG A 611 -22.59 -3.18 -5.39
N LEU A 612 -23.16 -2.02 -5.04
CA LEU A 612 -24.55 -1.92 -4.62
C LEU A 612 -25.49 -1.99 -5.82
N ARG A 613 -26.60 -2.70 -5.65
CA ARG A 613 -27.72 -2.66 -6.61
C ARG A 613 -28.60 -1.44 -6.36
N ARG A 614 -29.29 -1.00 -7.40
CA ARG A 614 -30.43 -0.10 -7.28
C ARG A 614 -31.54 -0.79 -6.48
N LEU A 615 -32.16 -0.07 -5.56
CA LEU A 615 -33.17 -0.59 -4.63
C LEU A 615 -34.58 -0.21 -5.08
N ASP A 616 -34.99 -0.75 -6.22
CA ASP A 616 -36.32 -0.49 -6.77
C ASP A 616 -37.43 -1.12 -5.91
N PRO A 617 -38.64 -0.54 -5.90
CA PRO A 617 -39.81 -1.16 -5.29
C PRO A 617 -40.04 -2.59 -5.83
N VAL A 618 -40.30 -3.52 -4.92
CA VAL A 618 -40.64 -4.92 -5.24
C VAL A 618 -42.12 -5.12 -4.95
N ASP A 619 -42.80 -5.91 -5.78
CA ASP A 619 -44.19 -6.29 -5.56
C ASP A 619 -44.33 -6.99 -4.17
N PRO A 620 -45.24 -6.54 -3.29
CA PRO A 620 -45.36 -7.12 -1.95
C PRO A 620 -45.63 -8.63 -1.92
N ALA A 621 -46.33 -9.18 -2.91
CA ALA A 621 -46.57 -10.62 -3.00
C ALA A 621 -45.28 -11.37 -3.40
N VAL A 622 -44.46 -10.78 -4.26
CA VAL A 622 -43.13 -11.31 -4.59
C VAL A 622 -42.21 -11.24 -3.38
N GLU A 623 -42.15 -10.11 -2.67
CA GLU A 623 -41.38 -9.95 -1.43
C GLU A 623 -41.76 -11.03 -0.39
N ALA A 624 -43.07 -11.19 -0.13
CA ALA A 624 -43.57 -12.18 0.83
C ALA A 624 -43.25 -13.62 0.39
N ALA A 625 -43.41 -13.96 -0.89
CA ALA A 625 -43.09 -15.30 -1.40
C ALA A 625 -41.59 -15.60 -1.33
N THR A 626 -40.74 -14.62 -1.68
CA THR A 626 -39.29 -14.73 -1.56
C THR A 626 -38.88 -14.87 -0.08
N ALA A 627 -39.46 -14.08 0.82
CA ALA A 627 -39.17 -14.15 2.25
C ALA A 627 -39.57 -15.51 2.86
N ALA A 628 -40.74 -16.05 2.49
CA ALA A 628 -41.20 -17.35 2.96
C ALA A 628 -40.27 -18.50 2.56
N LEU A 629 -39.59 -18.37 1.41
CA LEU A 629 -38.58 -19.32 0.96
C LEU A 629 -37.22 -19.11 1.63
N VAL A 630 -36.80 -17.85 1.77
CA VAL A 630 -35.43 -17.49 2.16
C VAL A 630 -35.23 -17.51 3.67
N LEU A 631 -36.10 -16.85 4.45
CA LEU A 631 -35.83 -16.59 5.87
C LEU A 631 -35.68 -17.87 6.71
N PRO A 632 -36.53 -18.91 6.56
CA PRO A 632 -36.31 -20.17 7.28
C PRO A 632 -35.01 -20.86 6.85
N LYS A 633 -34.63 -20.78 5.57
CA LYS A 633 -33.41 -21.40 5.03
C LYS A 633 -32.13 -20.73 5.52
N LEU A 634 -32.17 -19.47 5.91
CA LEU A 634 -31.02 -18.81 6.55
C LEU A 634 -30.62 -19.53 7.84
N LEU A 635 -31.58 -20.02 8.62
CA LEU A 635 -31.33 -20.75 9.87
C LEU A 635 -30.81 -22.17 9.65
N GLU A 636 -30.98 -22.72 8.44
CA GLU A 636 -30.50 -24.05 8.07
C GLU A 636 -29.07 -24.02 7.49
N LEU A 637 -28.45 -22.85 7.32
CA LEU A 637 -27.11 -22.73 6.71
C LEU A 637 -25.99 -23.32 7.55
N ASN A 638 -26.14 -23.29 8.87
CA ASN A 638 -25.18 -23.84 9.82
C ASN A 638 -25.86 -24.11 11.17
N THR A 639 -25.10 -24.55 12.17
CA THR A 639 -25.62 -24.67 13.53
C THR A 639 -25.90 -23.29 14.15
N ALA A 640 -26.71 -23.24 15.20
CA ALA A 640 -27.12 -22.00 15.84
C ALA A 640 -25.93 -21.16 16.35
N GLU A 641 -24.90 -21.83 16.86
CA GLU A 641 -23.65 -21.25 17.36
C GLU A 641 -22.88 -20.47 16.28
N VAL A 642 -23.04 -20.83 15.00
CA VAL A 642 -22.34 -20.22 13.88
C VAL A 642 -23.22 -19.24 13.13
N ILE A 643 -24.49 -19.61 12.85
CA ILE A 643 -25.34 -18.81 11.96
C ILE A 643 -26.01 -17.64 12.67
N LEU A 644 -26.39 -17.78 13.94
CA LEU A 644 -27.06 -16.71 14.68
C LEU A 644 -26.14 -15.49 14.91
N PRO A 645 -24.83 -15.63 15.21
CA PRO A 645 -23.95 -14.47 15.30
C PRO A 645 -23.85 -13.70 13.98
N ILE A 646 -23.76 -14.40 12.85
CA ILE A 646 -23.70 -13.78 11.52
C ILE A 646 -25.03 -13.08 11.20
N LEU A 647 -26.14 -13.79 11.37
CA LEU A 647 -27.49 -13.29 11.07
C LEU A 647 -27.85 -12.07 11.91
N GLY A 648 -27.65 -12.16 13.23
CA GLY A 648 -27.91 -11.06 14.15
C GLY A 648 -27.05 -9.83 13.82
N TRP A 649 -25.77 -10.02 13.55
CA TRP A 649 -24.88 -8.92 13.18
C TRP A 649 -25.31 -8.23 11.87
N PHE A 650 -25.66 -9.01 10.83
CA PHE A 650 -26.10 -8.46 9.54
C PHE A 650 -27.44 -7.72 9.62
N PHE A 651 -28.37 -8.13 10.48
CA PHE A 651 -29.62 -7.40 10.70
C PHE A 651 -29.44 -6.19 11.64
N ALA A 652 -28.40 -6.15 12.47
CA ALA A 652 -28.04 -5.00 13.28
C ALA A 652 -27.27 -3.91 12.48
N ALA A 653 -26.44 -4.31 11.51
CA ALA A 653 -25.54 -3.42 10.78
C ALA A 653 -26.22 -2.22 10.07
N PRO A 654 -27.40 -2.35 9.42
CA PRO A 654 -28.11 -1.21 8.83
C PRO A 654 -28.52 -0.13 9.84
N LEU A 655 -28.63 -0.50 11.12
CA LEU A 655 -28.96 0.41 12.23
C LEU A 655 -27.74 0.76 13.09
N LYS A 656 -26.51 0.47 12.63
CA LYS A 656 -25.28 0.77 13.35
C LYS A 656 -25.26 2.18 13.93
N PRO A 657 -25.63 3.28 13.23
CA PRO A 657 -25.59 4.61 13.83
C PRO A 657 -26.52 4.79 15.03
N ARG A 658 -27.70 4.15 15.03
CA ARG A 658 -28.63 4.18 16.17
C ARG A 658 -28.14 3.31 17.33
N ILE A 659 -27.62 2.10 17.03
CA ILE A 659 -27.04 1.21 18.03
C ILE A 659 -25.81 1.84 18.67
N HIS A 660 -24.93 2.42 17.86
CA HIS A 660 -23.74 3.14 18.28
C HIS A 660 -24.09 4.34 19.16
N LYS A 661 -25.14 5.10 18.83
CA LYS A 661 -25.63 6.20 19.68
C LYS A 661 -26.09 5.71 21.06
N ALA A 662 -26.65 4.50 21.16
CA ALA A 662 -27.15 3.94 22.41
C ALA A 662 -26.05 3.27 23.25
N LEU A 663 -25.17 2.48 22.62
CA LEU A 663 -24.13 1.69 23.31
C LEU A 663 -22.75 2.38 23.33
N GLY A 664 -22.53 3.39 22.50
CA GLY A 664 -21.23 4.05 22.29
C GLY A 664 -20.28 3.29 21.35
N HIS A 665 -20.67 2.09 20.91
CA HIS A 665 -19.88 1.25 20.02
C HIS A 665 -20.73 0.25 19.22
N PHE A 666 -20.11 -0.40 18.23
CA PHE A 666 -20.72 -1.45 17.43
C PHE A 666 -19.71 -2.59 17.18
N PRO A 667 -20.10 -3.88 17.38
CA PRO A 667 -19.19 -5.01 17.28
C PRO A 667 -18.64 -5.23 15.87
N ILE A 668 -17.46 -5.82 15.80
CA ILE A 668 -16.88 -6.35 14.55
C ILE A 668 -17.24 -7.83 14.45
N LEU A 669 -17.78 -8.26 13.30
CA LEU A 669 -18.01 -9.69 13.07
C LEU A 669 -16.72 -10.35 12.58
N CYS A 670 -16.27 -11.41 13.24
CA CYS A 670 -15.11 -12.20 12.85
C CYS A 670 -15.54 -13.63 12.47
N VAL A 671 -15.52 -13.95 11.18
CA VAL A 671 -15.83 -15.29 10.66
C VAL A 671 -14.52 -16.03 10.37
N TRP A 672 -14.14 -16.99 11.21
CA TRP A 672 -12.81 -17.63 11.14
C TRP A 672 -12.91 -19.15 11.04
N GLY A 673 -11.79 -19.83 10.73
CA GLY A 673 -11.77 -21.29 10.51
C GLY A 673 -10.95 -21.70 9.27
N THR A 674 -10.83 -23.01 9.04
CA THR A 674 -9.96 -23.57 7.99
C THR A 674 -10.42 -23.24 6.56
N GLN A 675 -9.48 -23.14 5.61
CA GLN A 675 -9.81 -22.86 4.20
C GLN A 675 -10.86 -23.83 3.69
N GLY A 676 -11.97 -23.36 3.11
CA GLY A 676 -13.05 -24.22 2.60
C GLY A 676 -14.15 -24.57 3.62
N SER A 677 -14.13 -23.99 4.82
CA SER A 677 -15.22 -24.13 5.79
C SER A 677 -16.48 -23.29 5.47
N GLY A 678 -16.48 -22.53 4.38
CA GLY A 678 -17.64 -21.72 3.95
C GLY A 678 -17.68 -20.28 4.46
N LYS A 679 -16.64 -19.80 5.16
CA LYS A 679 -16.53 -18.44 5.73
C LYS A 679 -16.92 -17.34 4.74
N SER A 680 -16.22 -17.28 3.61
CA SER A 680 -16.38 -16.24 2.60
C SER A 680 -17.67 -16.45 1.81
N SER A 681 -17.95 -17.69 1.41
CA SER A 681 -19.12 -18.04 0.61
C SER A 681 -20.45 -17.69 1.29
N ILE A 682 -20.58 -17.96 2.60
CA ILE A 682 -21.79 -17.60 3.36
C ILE A 682 -22.00 -16.08 3.34
N VAL A 683 -20.94 -15.30 3.53
CA VAL A 683 -21.05 -13.84 3.55
C VAL A 683 -21.35 -13.28 2.15
N MET A 684 -20.58 -13.68 1.14
CA MET A 684 -20.63 -13.12 -0.21
C MET A 684 -21.88 -13.52 -1.00
N GLU A 685 -22.33 -14.77 -0.85
CA GLU A 685 -23.39 -15.34 -1.68
C GLU A 685 -24.75 -15.25 -1.00
N VAL A 686 -24.80 -14.97 0.32
CA VAL A 686 -26.05 -14.89 1.08
C VAL A 686 -26.22 -13.51 1.73
N PHE A 687 -25.36 -13.17 2.69
CA PHE A 687 -25.60 -11.99 3.53
C PHE A 687 -25.34 -10.65 2.84
N TRP A 688 -24.33 -10.55 1.97
CA TRP A 688 -24.12 -9.37 1.13
C TRP A 688 -25.29 -9.11 0.18
N PRO A 689 -25.79 -10.11 -0.58
CA PRO A 689 -26.98 -9.97 -1.41
C PRO A 689 -28.22 -9.49 -0.65
N LEU A 690 -28.43 -9.98 0.58
CA LEU A 690 -29.52 -9.51 1.46
C LEU A 690 -29.40 -8.03 1.85
N MET A 691 -28.19 -7.47 1.82
CA MET A 691 -27.91 -6.05 2.07
C MET A 691 -27.81 -5.22 0.79
N GLY A 692 -28.20 -5.79 -0.36
CA GLY A 692 -28.16 -5.11 -1.66
C GLY A 692 -26.78 -5.03 -2.30
N ILE A 693 -25.80 -5.75 -1.77
CA ILE A 693 -24.45 -5.83 -2.32
C ILE A 693 -24.40 -7.03 -3.27
N ARG A 694 -24.03 -6.82 -4.53
CA ARG A 694 -23.89 -7.90 -5.52
C ARG A 694 -22.82 -8.89 -5.05
N SER A 695 -23.05 -10.18 -5.31
CA SER A 695 -22.02 -11.20 -5.08
C SER A 695 -20.75 -10.82 -5.86
N ALA A 696 -19.66 -10.68 -5.12
CA ALA A 696 -18.38 -10.17 -5.59
C ALA A 696 -17.25 -10.68 -4.69
N GLU A 697 -16.01 -10.59 -5.16
CA GLU A 697 -14.82 -10.87 -4.36
C GLU A 697 -14.73 -9.97 -3.12
N PRO A 698 -14.20 -10.44 -1.99
CA PRO A 698 -14.12 -9.66 -0.77
C PRO A 698 -13.09 -8.55 -0.93
N PHE A 699 -13.05 -7.59 -0.01
CA PHE A 699 -11.88 -6.72 0.10
C PHE A 699 -10.75 -7.49 0.79
N SER A 700 -9.49 -7.27 0.42
CA SER A 700 -8.36 -7.97 1.07
C SER A 700 -7.90 -7.24 2.34
N ALA A 701 -7.58 -8.00 3.39
CA ALA A 701 -6.91 -7.48 4.59
C ALA A 701 -5.52 -6.90 4.27
N THR A 702 -4.98 -7.17 3.08
CA THR A 702 -3.67 -6.73 2.62
C THR A 702 -3.71 -5.47 1.75
N GLU A 703 -4.88 -4.87 1.56
CA GLU A 703 -5.06 -3.59 0.87
C GLU A 703 -4.14 -2.48 1.41
N THR A 704 -3.88 -1.46 0.58
CA THR A 704 -3.07 -0.32 1.03
C THR A 704 -3.75 0.42 2.18
N GLU A 705 -2.96 1.03 3.09
CA GLU A 705 -3.51 1.77 4.23
C GLU A 705 -4.55 2.81 3.80
N PHE A 706 -4.32 3.51 2.69
CA PHE A 706 -5.26 4.51 2.20
C PHE A 706 -6.53 3.91 1.60
N ALA A 707 -6.43 2.77 0.90
CA ALA A 707 -7.59 2.08 0.36
C ALA A 707 -8.49 1.58 1.50
N LEU A 708 -7.91 0.96 2.53
CA LEU A 708 -8.64 0.55 3.74
C LEU A 708 -9.27 1.76 4.45
N LEU A 709 -8.52 2.84 4.63
CA LEU A 709 -9.04 4.06 5.27
C LEU A 709 -10.25 4.63 4.52
N LYS A 710 -10.18 4.71 3.18
CA LYS A 710 -11.29 5.17 2.34
C LYS A 710 -12.50 4.23 2.40
N LEU A 711 -12.27 2.92 2.31
CA LEU A 711 -13.33 1.92 2.41
C LEU A 711 -14.04 1.95 3.77
N LEU A 712 -13.29 2.02 4.86
CA LEU A 712 -13.82 1.97 6.23
C LEU A 712 -14.48 3.30 6.68
N SER A 713 -14.33 4.36 5.87
CA SER A 713 -14.98 5.66 6.09
C SER A 713 -16.10 5.98 5.09
N SER A 714 -16.28 5.19 4.03
CA SER A 714 -17.29 5.46 2.99
C SER A 714 -18.71 5.03 3.36
N THR A 715 -18.88 4.28 4.44
CA THR A 715 -20.16 3.75 4.89
C THR A 715 -20.28 3.83 6.40
N ASN A 716 -21.50 4.05 6.89
CA ASN A 716 -21.82 4.01 8.32
C ASN A 716 -22.78 2.85 8.70
N SER A 717 -23.36 2.16 7.71
CA SER A 717 -24.32 1.08 7.96
C SER A 717 -24.41 0.02 6.85
N VAL A 718 -23.79 0.23 5.69
CA VAL A 718 -23.59 -0.83 4.68
C VAL A 718 -22.41 -1.69 5.11
N PRO A 719 -22.56 -3.03 5.28
CA PRO A 719 -21.48 -3.89 5.73
C PRO A 719 -20.29 -3.96 4.77
N VAL A 720 -19.08 -3.77 5.33
CA VAL A 720 -17.81 -4.01 4.65
C VAL A 720 -17.32 -5.40 5.00
N PHE A 721 -17.02 -6.23 4.00
CA PHE A 721 -16.43 -7.54 4.18
C PHE A 721 -14.97 -7.56 3.74
N ILE A 722 -14.08 -7.80 4.69
CA ILE A 722 -12.65 -7.99 4.46
C ILE A 722 -12.32 -9.47 4.70
N ASP A 723 -11.67 -10.11 3.76
CA ASP A 723 -11.20 -11.50 3.86
C ASP A 723 -9.65 -11.54 3.86
N GLU A 724 -9.08 -12.75 3.89
CA GLU A 724 -7.64 -13.00 3.92
C GLU A 724 -6.94 -12.45 5.17
N TYR A 725 -7.67 -12.35 6.29
CA TYR A 725 -7.05 -12.07 7.57
C TYR A 725 -6.23 -13.28 8.04
N LYS A 726 -4.94 -13.25 7.71
CA LYS A 726 -3.93 -14.24 8.11
C LYS A 726 -2.87 -13.55 8.95
N PRO A 727 -3.10 -13.30 10.25
CA PRO A 727 -2.23 -12.46 11.07
C PRO A 727 -0.79 -12.97 11.19
N PHE A 728 -0.55 -14.25 10.88
CA PHE A 728 0.76 -14.89 10.85
C PHE A 728 1.51 -14.66 9.51
N ASP A 729 0.78 -14.62 8.39
CA ASP A 729 1.35 -14.36 7.05
C ASP A 729 1.38 -12.86 6.69
N MET A 730 0.61 -12.04 7.41
CA MET A 730 0.51 -10.61 7.14
C MET A 730 1.76 -9.85 7.62
N PRO A 731 2.33 -8.94 6.80
CA PRO A 731 3.38 -8.04 7.25
C PRO A 731 2.96 -7.27 8.52
N ARG A 732 3.82 -7.28 9.54
CA ARG A 732 3.50 -6.73 10.88
C ARG A 732 2.92 -5.31 10.84
N TYR A 733 3.41 -4.44 9.95
CA TYR A 733 2.89 -3.08 9.82
C TYR A 733 1.45 -3.03 9.28
N ARG A 734 1.06 -3.92 8.35
CA ARG A 734 -0.31 -4.01 7.81
C ARG A 734 -1.25 -4.54 8.87
N ARG A 735 -0.86 -5.62 9.58
CA ARG A 735 -1.61 -6.16 10.71
C ARG A 735 -1.86 -5.10 11.78
N ASN A 736 -0.81 -4.41 12.21
CA ASN A 736 -0.93 -3.33 13.21
C ASN A 736 -1.85 -2.19 12.74
N THR A 737 -1.83 -1.86 11.45
CA THR A 737 -2.70 -0.84 10.86
C THR A 737 -4.17 -1.29 10.87
N LEU A 738 -4.45 -2.51 10.44
CA LEU A 738 -5.80 -3.09 10.48
C LEU A 738 -6.33 -3.16 11.92
N HIS A 739 -5.54 -3.67 12.86
CA HIS A 739 -5.91 -3.75 14.28
C HIS A 739 -6.20 -2.38 14.89
N ARG A 740 -5.42 -1.36 14.50
CA ARG A 740 -5.67 0.03 14.89
C ARG A 740 -7.00 0.54 14.32
N TYR A 741 -7.31 0.26 13.05
CA TYR A 741 -8.58 0.64 12.45
C TYR A 741 -9.76 -0.11 13.06
N MET A 742 -9.63 -1.41 13.36
CA MET A 742 -10.64 -2.19 14.08
C MET A 742 -10.99 -1.54 15.44
N ARG A 743 -9.97 -1.16 16.24
CA ARG A 743 -10.19 -0.46 17.51
C ARG A 743 -10.95 0.85 17.34
N ARG A 744 -10.60 1.64 16.32
CA ARG A 744 -11.23 2.94 16.01
C ARG A 744 -12.64 2.80 15.43
N LEU A 745 -12.89 1.78 14.61
CA LEU A 745 -14.20 1.47 14.03
C LEU A 745 -15.23 1.07 15.07
N TYR A 746 -14.78 0.35 16.11
CA TYR A 746 -15.63 -0.07 17.22
C TYR A 746 -16.26 1.14 17.90
N THR A 747 -15.48 2.19 18.17
CA THR A 747 -15.91 3.43 18.86
C THR A 747 -16.32 4.56 17.92
N GLY A 748 -16.12 4.43 16.59
CA GLY A 748 -16.50 5.48 15.63
C GLY A 748 -15.50 6.65 15.57
N GLU A 749 -14.22 6.41 15.83
CA GLU A 749 -13.17 7.43 15.94
C GLU A 749 -12.75 8.04 14.59
N VAL A 750 -12.09 9.19 14.67
CA VAL A 750 -11.54 9.93 13.52
C VAL A 750 -10.09 9.56 13.29
N GLU A 751 -9.75 9.23 12.06
CA GLU A 751 -8.38 9.05 11.58
C GLU A 751 -7.97 10.25 10.73
N SER A 752 -6.82 10.86 11.03
CA SER A 752 -6.38 12.06 10.33
C SER A 752 -5.15 11.79 9.50
N ARG A 753 -5.14 12.29 8.26
CA ARG A 753 -4.02 12.14 7.33
C ARG A 753 -3.60 13.50 6.79
N GLY A 754 -2.32 13.83 6.94
CA GLY A 754 -1.72 15.00 6.30
C GLY A 754 -1.64 14.83 4.77
N ARG A 755 -2.00 15.88 4.04
CA ARG A 755 -1.79 16.05 2.61
C ARG A 755 -0.46 16.75 2.34
N ALA A 756 -0.01 16.72 1.09
CA ALA A 756 1.24 17.35 0.66
C ALA A 756 1.23 18.89 0.82
N ASP A 757 0.04 19.49 0.85
CA ASP A 757 -0.21 20.92 1.11
C ASP A 757 -0.28 21.26 2.61
N GLN A 758 0.15 20.35 3.48
CA GLN A 758 0.09 20.45 4.94
C GLN A 758 -1.33 20.55 5.52
N THR A 759 -2.37 20.43 4.70
CA THR A 759 -3.74 20.30 5.21
C THR A 759 -3.96 18.90 5.77
N VAL A 760 -4.88 18.79 6.74
CA VAL A 760 -5.25 17.51 7.33
C VAL A 760 -6.63 17.14 6.82
N VAL A 761 -6.76 15.93 6.28
CA VAL A 761 -8.07 15.34 6.03
C VAL A 761 -8.37 14.35 7.13
N SER A 762 -9.52 14.55 7.75
CA SER A 762 -10.06 13.65 8.75
C SER A 762 -11.07 12.70 8.11
N TYR A 763 -10.89 11.41 8.37
CA TYR A 763 -11.76 10.32 7.94
C TYR A 763 -12.42 9.74 9.17
N ARG A 764 -13.74 9.73 9.18
CA ARG A 764 -14.52 9.11 10.25
C ARG A 764 -14.63 7.62 9.97
N LEU A 765 -14.14 6.76 10.85
CA LEU A 765 -14.23 5.32 10.68
C LEU A 765 -15.55 4.80 11.26
N HIS A 766 -16.53 4.53 10.41
CA HIS A 766 -17.89 4.14 10.83
C HIS A 766 -18.43 2.88 10.15
N ALA A 767 -17.68 2.24 9.25
CA ALA A 767 -18.16 1.04 8.58
C ALA A 767 -18.52 -0.10 9.57
N PRO A 768 -19.67 -0.79 9.41
CA PRO A 768 -19.86 -2.11 9.99
C PRO A 768 -18.87 -3.07 9.34
N LEU A 769 -17.92 -3.61 10.10
CA LEU A 769 -16.86 -4.47 9.58
C LEU A 769 -17.15 -5.95 9.87
N CYS A 770 -17.18 -6.75 8.81
CA CYS A 770 -17.07 -8.20 8.84
C CYS A 770 -15.67 -8.60 8.36
N LEU A 771 -14.94 -9.35 9.17
CA LEU A 771 -13.57 -9.81 8.91
C LEU A 771 -13.57 -11.33 8.82
N ALA A 772 -13.10 -11.89 7.71
CA ALA A 772 -12.84 -13.32 7.57
C ALA A 772 -11.35 -13.63 7.48
N GLY A 773 -10.99 -14.77 8.06
CA GLY A 773 -9.60 -15.20 8.16
C GLY A 773 -9.47 -16.65 8.62
N GLU A 774 -8.23 -17.10 8.74
CA GLU A 774 -7.94 -18.45 9.27
C GLU A 774 -8.15 -18.49 10.79
N THR A 775 -7.85 -17.39 11.47
CA THR A 775 -8.00 -17.23 12.91
C THR A 775 -8.64 -15.88 13.23
N ARG A 776 -9.13 -15.72 14.46
CA ARG A 776 -9.58 -14.43 15.00
C ARG A 776 -8.41 -13.64 15.60
N PRO A 777 -8.54 -12.32 15.80
CA PRO A 777 -7.59 -11.57 16.61
C PRO A 777 -7.50 -12.14 18.03
N ILE A 778 -6.26 -12.29 18.52
CA ILE A 778 -5.93 -12.79 19.85
C ILE A 778 -5.56 -11.68 20.85
N GLU A 779 -5.30 -10.46 20.36
CA GLU A 779 -5.02 -9.31 21.22
C GLU A 779 -6.22 -9.05 22.12
N SER A 780 -6.04 -9.03 23.45
CA SER A 780 -7.09 -8.75 24.44
C SER A 780 -7.92 -7.51 24.10
N ALA A 781 -7.25 -6.46 23.58
CA ALA A 781 -7.89 -5.24 23.11
C ALA A 781 -8.83 -5.44 21.91
N LEU A 782 -8.68 -6.48 21.10
CA LEU A 782 -9.61 -6.78 20.01
C LEU A 782 -10.63 -7.85 20.38
N VAL A 783 -10.27 -8.82 21.22
CA VAL A 783 -11.17 -9.91 21.64
C VAL A 783 -12.46 -9.38 22.27
N GLU A 784 -12.41 -8.35 23.10
CA GLU A 784 -13.63 -7.74 23.68
C GLU A 784 -14.50 -6.96 22.66
N ARG A 785 -14.00 -6.72 21.45
CA ARG A 785 -14.66 -5.87 20.43
C ARG A 785 -15.28 -6.67 19.28
N ILE A 786 -15.12 -7.98 19.31
CA ILE A 786 -15.58 -8.87 18.24
C ILE A 786 -16.80 -9.69 18.68
N VAL A 787 -17.55 -10.15 17.68
CA VAL A 787 -18.50 -11.25 17.72
C VAL A 787 -17.95 -12.30 16.76
N THR A 788 -17.89 -13.56 17.15
CA THR A 788 -17.21 -14.59 16.37
C THR A 788 -18.18 -15.59 15.77
N ALA A 789 -17.81 -16.16 14.63
CA ALA A 789 -18.46 -17.33 14.06
C ALA A 789 -17.39 -18.24 13.48
N ASN A 790 -17.38 -19.51 13.89
CA ASN A 790 -16.40 -20.49 13.45
C ASN A 790 -17.07 -21.63 12.68
N PRO A 791 -17.40 -21.44 11.39
CA PRO A 791 -17.87 -22.55 10.57
C PRO A 791 -16.73 -23.57 10.41
N SER A 792 -17.03 -24.85 10.65
CA SER A 792 -16.08 -25.95 10.50
C SER A 792 -16.41 -26.81 9.27
N LYS A 793 -15.37 -27.27 8.57
CA LYS A 793 -15.52 -28.28 7.51
C LYS A 793 -16.10 -29.58 8.04
N ASP A 794 -15.80 -29.95 9.28
CA ASP A 794 -16.20 -31.23 9.86
C ASP A 794 -17.72 -31.31 10.06
N THR A 795 -18.39 -30.15 10.14
CA THR A 795 -19.86 -30.11 10.25
C THR A 795 -20.59 -30.36 8.93
N LEU A 796 -19.92 -30.25 7.77
CA LEU A 796 -20.57 -30.31 6.46
C LEU A 796 -20.83 -31.74 5.92
N PRO A 797 -19.91 -32.73 6.05
CA PRO A 797 -20.12 -34.09 5.55
C PRO A 797 -21.36 -34.77 6.11
N ASP A 798 -21.66 -34.55 7.39
CA ASP A 798 -22.75 -35.23 8.11
C ASP A 798 -24.08 -34.46 8.09
N ARG A 799 -24.12 -33.30 7.42
CA ARG A 799 -25.28 -32.37 7.41
C ARG A 799 -25.65 -31.93 6.00
N PRO A 800 -26.11 -32.86 5.12
CA PRO A 800 -26.42 -32.54 3.72
C PRO A 800 -27.57 -31.52 3.59
N GLU A 801 -28.40 -31.34 4.62
CA GLU A 801 -29.41 -30.28 4.69
C GLU A 801 -28.81 -28.87 4.61
N MET A 802 -27.65 -28.63 5.23
CA MET A 802 -26.99 -27.31 5.22
C MET A 802 -26.51 -26.94 3.83
N VAL A 803 -25.90 -27.91 3.13
CA VAL A 803 -25.47 -27.75 1.74
C VAL A 803 -26.67 -27.50 0.82
N ARG A 804 -27.77 -28.24 1.00
CA ARG A 804 -29.01 -28.04 0.23
C ARG A 804 -29.62 -26.66 0.48
N ALA A 805 -29.63 -26.19 1.73
CA ALA A 805 -30.11 -24.84 2.06
C ALA A 805 -29.28 -23.77 1.35
N PHE A 806 -27.95 -23.86 1.43
CA PHE A 806 -27.04 -22.95 0.74
C PHE A 806 -27.25 -22.94 -0.78
N GLN A 807 -27.30 -24.12 -1.42
CA GLN A 807 -27.54 -24.23 -2.85
C GLN A 807 -28.91 -23.66 -3.24
N LYS A 808 -29.94 -23.85 -2.39
CA LYS A 808 -31.27 -23.29 -2.64
C LYS A 808 -31.26 -21.78 -2.62
N LEU A 809 -30.59 -21.15 -1.64
CA LEU A 809 -30.48 -19.70 -1.55
C LEU A 809 -29.76 -19.10 -2.76
N LYS A 810 -28.74 -19.78 -3.30
CA LYS A 810 -28.05 -19.36 -4.54
C LYS A 810 -28.95 -19.29 -5.78
N THR A 811 -30.09 -20.00 -5.78
CA THR A 811 -31.05 -19.97 -6.90
C THR A 811 -32.05 -18.81 -6.84
N VAL A 812 -32.00 -18.00 -5.78
CA VAL A 812 -32.98 -16.93 -5.53
C VAL A 812 -32.26 -15.59 -5.60
N ASP A 813 -32.89 -14.58 -6.23
CA ASP A 813 -32.41 -13.20 -6.10
C ASP A 813 -32.71 -12.68 -4.69
N LEU A 814 -31.77 -12.93 -3.76
CA LEU A 814 -31.87 -12.52 -2.36
C LEU A 814 -32.01 -11.00 -2.20
N GLY A 815 -31.50 -10.22 -3.16
CA GLY A 815 -31.53 -8.77 -3.07
C GLY A 815 -32.93 -8.18 -3.25
N LEU A 816 -33.92 -8.97 -3.70
CA LEU A 816 -35.34 -8.59 -3.69
C LEU A 816 -35.86 -8.29 -2.27
N LEU A 817 -35.25 -8.86 -1.23
CA LEU A 817 -35.64 -8.62 0.16
C LEU A 817 -35.00 -7.36 0.75
N THR A 818 -33.94 -6.84 0.14
CA THR A 818 -33.13 -5.74 0.72
C THR A 818 -33.99 -4.53 1.10
N ARG A 819 -34.82 -4.06 0.16
CA ARG A 819 -35.66 -2.86 0.36
C ARG A 819 -36.69 -3.10 1.48
N GLY A 820 -37.28 -4.30 1.51
CA GLY A 820 -38.23 -4.75 2.53
C GLY A 820 -37.62 -4.77 3.93
N ILE A 821 -36.45 -5.40 4.06
CA ILE A 821 -35.65 -5.46 5.29
C ILE A 821 -35.36 -4.03 5.77
N LEU A 822 -34.77 -3.19 4.93
CA LEU A 822 -34.39 -1.83 5.32
C LEU A 822 -35.60 -0.99 5.76
N ARG A 823 -36.71 -1.07 5.01
CA ARG A 823 -37.97 -0.41 5.39
C ARG A 823 -38.42 -0.84 6.78
N HIS A 824 -38.44 -2.15 7.04
CA HIS A 824 -38.79 -2.70 8.35
C HIS A 824 -37.87 -2.17 9.44
N LEU A 825 -36.55 -2.21 9.23
CA LEU A 825 -35.54 -1.78 10.21
C LEU A 825 -35.66 -0.29 10.56
N LEU A 826 -35.79 0.58 9.56
CA LEU A 826 -35.86 2.03 9.76
C LEU A 826 -37.10 2.47 10.55
N ALA A 827 -38.20 1.71 10.44
CA ALA A 827 -39.44 1.95 11.16
C ALA A 827 -39.38 1.56 12.66
N ARG A 828 -38.33 0.86 13.11
CA ARG A 828 -38.24 0.37 14.49
C ARG A 828 -37.70 1.41 15.46
N ASP A 829 -38.18 1.33 16.70
CA ASP A 829 -37.55 1.97 17.85
C ASP A 829 -36.37 1.12 18.34
N THR A 830 -35.18 1.45 17.81
CA THR A 830 -33.93 0.74 18.14
C THR A 830 -33.60 0.79 19.63
N ALA A 831 -33.96 1.85 20.35
CA ALA A 831 -33.66 1.95 21.79
C ALA A 831 -34.54 0.98 22.61
N ALA A 832 -35.81 0.86 22.25
CA ALA A 832 -36.72 -0.11 22.85
C ALA A 832 -36.29 -1.55 22.54
N ASP A 833 -35.92 -1.84 21.29
CA ASP A 833 -35.45 -3.16 20.86
C ASP A 833 -34.14 -3.55 21.59
N LEU A 834 -33.19 -2.62 21.75
CA LEU A 834 -31.97 -2.85 22.54
C LEU A 834 -32.28 -3.18 23.99
N ALA A 835 -33.26 -2.51 24.61
CA ALA A 835 -33.65 -2.80 25.98
C ALA A 835 -34.26 -4.21 26.13
N VAL A 836 -34.97 -4.70 25.11
CA VAL A 836 -35.43 -6.11 25.06
C VAL A 836 -34.22 -7.04 24.94
N ALA A 837 -33.32 -6.78 23.99
CA ALA A 837 -32.11 -7.57 23.79
C ALA A 837 -31.22 -7.64 25.04
N THR A 838 -31.08 -6.54 25.80
CA THR A 838 -30.39 -6.51 27.09
C THR A 838 -30.99 -7.50 28.08
N ARG A 839 -32.33 -7.50 28.24
CA ARG A 839 -32.99 -8.44 29.16
C ARG A 839 -32.81 -9.90 28.74
N VAL A 840 -32.86 -10.17 27.43
CA VAL A 840 -32.62 -11.53 26.90
C VAL A 840 -31.19 -11.96 27.24
N VAL A 841 -30.18 -11.17 26.88
CA VAL A 841 -28.77 -11.49 27.14
C VAL A 841 -28.48 -11.65 28.63
N GLU A 842 -28.97 -10.75 29.48
CA GLU A 842 -28.81 -10.84 30.94
C GLU A 842 -29.46 -12.09 31.52
N GLY A 843 -30.66 -12.45 31.04
CA GLY A 843 -31.34 -13.68 31.44
C GLY A 843 -30.57 -14.93 31.03
N THR A 844 -30.04 -14.96 29.80
CA THR A 844 -29.28 -16.09 29.26
C THR A 844 -27.90 -16.25 29.92
N LEU A 845 -27.24 -15.16 30.31
CA LEU A 845 -25.96 -15.21 31.02
C LEU A 845 -26.09 -15.85 32.41
N ALA A 846 -27.29 -15.92 32.99
CA ALA A 846 -27.58 -16.63 34.25
C ALA A 846 -26.61 -16.29 35.41
N GLY A 847 -26.13 -15.04 35.48
CA GLY A 847 -25.19 -14.58 36.50
C GLY A 847 -23.70 -14.82 36.20
N ARG A 848 -23.35 -15.30 35.00
CA ARG A 848 -21.96 -15.32 34.53
C ARG A 848 -21.41 -13.89 34.48
N GLU A 849 -20.26 -13.68 35.13
CA GLU A 849 -19.51 -12.42 34.98
C GLU A 849 -18.84 -12.39 33.61
N VAL A 850 -19.22 -11.42 32.80
CA VAL A 850 -18.67 -11.19 31.46
C VAL A 850 -18.28 -9.71 31.31
N PRO A 851 -17.18 -9.40 30.58
CA PRO A 851 -16.82 -8.02 30.28
C PRO A 851 -17.96 -7.25 29.62
N LEU A 852 -18.16 -5.99 30.03
CA LEU A 852 -19.26 -5.14 29.55
C LEU A 852 -19.32 -5.07 28.02
N ARG A 853 -18.18 -4.92 27.35
CA ARG A 853 -18.13 -4.89 25.87
C ARG A 853 -18.63 -6.18 25.23
N ILE A 854 -18.31 -7.34 25.79
CA ILE A 854 -18.78 -8.64 25.27
C ILE A 854 -20.29 -8.74 25.46
N LYS A 855 -20.81 -8.34 26.62
CA LYS A 855 -22.25 -8.24 26.87
C LYS A 855 -22.92 -7.31 25.86
N ASP A 856 -22.40 -6.12 25.64
CA ASP A 856 -22.98 -5.15 24.71
C ASP A 856 -22.90 -5.62 23.25
N ASN A 857 -21.83 -6.32 22.87
CA ASN A 857 -21.72 -6.96 21.56
C ASN A 857 -22.81 -8.02 21.37
N LEU A 858 -23.08 -8.84 22.39
CA LEU A 858 -24.19 -9.79 22.40
C LEU A 858 -25.54 -9.07 22.30
N VAL A 859 -25.74 -7.97 23.02
CA VAL A 859 -26.97 -7.16 22.97
C VAL A 859 -27.21 -6.62 21.56
N ALA A 860 -26.18 -6.09 20.89
CA ALA A 860 -26.30 -5.62 19.50
C ALA A 860 -26.69 -6.77 18.55
N THR A 861 -26.05 -7.94 18.69
CA THR A 861 -26.34 -9.12 17.86
C THR A 861 -27.76 -9.66 18.10
N VAL A 862 -28.18 -9.79 19.35
CA VAL A 862 -29.54 -10.25 19.72
C VAL A 862 -30.60 -9.23 19.27
N CYS A 863 -30.31 -7.92 19.34
CA CYS A 863 -31.19 -6.90 18.76
C CYS A 863 -31.41 -7.13 17.25
N GLY A 864 -30.37 -7.48 16.50
CA GLY A 864 -30.53 -7.84 15.09
C GLY A 864 -31.32 -9.14 14.86
N LEU A 865 -31.23 -10.12 15.76
CA LEU A 865 -32.09 -11.31 15.70
C LEU A 865 -33.57 -10.97 15.94
N LEU A 866 -33.88 -10.09 16.90
CA LEU A 866 -35.24 -9.59 17.11
C LEU A 866 -35.77 -8.85 15.88
N HIS A 867 -34.89 -8.15 15.16
CA HIS A 867 -35.24 -7.49 13.90
C HIS A 867 -35.50 -8.49 12.77
N PHE A 868 -34.72 -9.56 12.69
CA PHE A 868 -34.96 -10.66 11.75
C PHE A 868 -36.30 -11.35 12.00
N GLU A 869 -36.62 -11.69 13.24
CA GLU A 869 -37.91 -12.28 13.62
C GLU A 869 -39.06 -11.31 13.36
N GLY A 870 -38.87 -10.03 13.70
CA GLY A 870 -39.85 -8.98 13.44
C GLY A 870 -40.16 -8.81 11.95
N TYR A 871 -39.14 -8.86 11.09
CA TYR A 871 -39.31 -8.78 9.65
C TYR A 871 -40.07 -10.00 9.11
N ALA A 872 -39.67 -11.21 9.51
CA ALA A 872 -40.37 -12.44 9.15
C ALA A 872 -41.85 -12.41 9.57
N GLY A 873 -42.12 -12.01 10.82
CA GLY A 873 -43.46 -11.87 11.36
C GLY A 873 -44.31 -10.83 10.60
N SER A 874 -43.71 -9.71 10.19
CA SER A 874 -44.41 -8.69 9.39
C SER A 874 -44.88 -9.18 8.03
N LEU A 875 -44.26 -10.25 7.50
CA LEU A 875 -44.64 -10.90 6.25
C LEU A 875 -45.44 -12.20 6.46
N GLY A 876 -45.79 -12.53 7.71
CA GLY A 876 -46.50 -13.77 8.05
C GLY A 876 -45.66 -15.04 7.93
N VAL A 877 -44.33 -14.90 7.85
CA VAL A 877 -43.39 -16.04 7.78
C VAL A 877 -43.15 -16.56 9.20
N ARG A 878 -43.46 -17.85 9.43
CA ARG A 878 -43.19 -18.52 10.71
C ARG A 878 -41.77 -19.08 10.70
N LEU A 879 -40.99 -18.67 11.69
CA LEU A 879 -39.63 -19.17 11.94
C LEU A 879 -39.62 -20.20 13.08
N PRO A 880 -38.67 -21.14 13.10
CA PRO A 880 -38.38 -21.91 14.31
C PRO A 880 -37.83 -20.98 15.41
N GLU A 881 -37.90 -21.44 16.66
CA GLU A 881 -37.34 -20.72 17.81
C GLU A 881 -35.82 -20.55 17.65
N LEU A 882 -35.33 -19.33 17.87
CA LEU A 882 -33.91 -19.02 17.78
C LEU A 882 -33.21 -19.41 19.09
N ASP A 883 -32.22 -20.28 19.01
CA ASP A 883 -31.43 -20.71 20.18
C ASP A 883 -30.39 -19.64 20.59
N VAL A 884 -30.88 -18.56 21.21
CA VAL A 884 -30.04 -17.48 21.73
C VAL A 884 -29.11 -17.99 22.84
N ALA A 885 -29.49 -19.06 23.55
CA ALA A 885 -28.64 -19.67 24.57
C ALA A 885 -27.38 -20.30 23.96
N ALA A 886 -27.52 -21.03 22.85
CA ALA A 886 -26.39 -21.57 22.10
C ALA A 886 -25.48 -20.46 21.58
N LEU A 887 -26.05 -19.36 21.06
CA LEU A 887 -25.26 -18.18 20.65
C LEU A 887 -24.44 -17.59 21.81
N VAL A 888 -25.08 -17.32 22.96
CA VAL A 888 -24.40 -16.70 24.11
C VAL A 888 -23.32 -17.63 24.66
N ALA A 889 -23.61 -18.93 24.77
CA ALA A 889 -22.64 -19.93 25.19
C ALA A 889 -21.42 -19.97 24.26
N ALA A 890 -21.64 -20.08 22.94
CA ALA A 890 -20.56 -20.13 21.95
C ALA A 890 -19.66 -18.89 21.99
N GLN A 891 -20.23 -17.68 22.16
CA GLN A 891 -19.43 -16.46 22.30
C GLN A 891 -18.63 -16.44 23.61
N CYS A 892 -19.22 -16.88 24.72
CA CYS A 892 -18.52 -16.95 25.99
C CYS A 892 -17.37 -17.97 25.94
N ASP A 893 -17.62 -19.14 25.37
CA ASP A 893 -16.65 -20.24 25.30
C ASP A 893 -15.49 -19.91 24.35
N ASP A 894 -15.74 -19.19 23.25
CA ASP A 894 -14.69 -18.74 22.34
C ASP A 894 -13.89 -17.55 22.91
N LEU A 895 -14.54 -16.54 23.48
CA LEU A 895 -13.89 -15.27 23.83
C LEU A 895 -13.32 -15.21 25.26
N LEU A 896 -13.84 -16.01 26.19
CA LEU A 896 -13.44 -15.98 27.60
C LEU A 896 -12.53 -17.16 27.93
N GLU A 897 -11.53 -16.92 28.78
CA GLU A 897 -10.63 -17.95 29.30
C GLU A 897 -10.95 -18.25 30.79
N SER A 898 -10.27 -19.26 31.35
CA SER A 898 -10.29 -19.59 32.78
C SER A 898 -11.68 -19.90 33.37
N GLY A 899 -12.38 -20.85 32.74
CA GLY A 899 -13.74 -21.25 33.16
C GLY A 899 -14.83 -20.25 32.78
N GLY A 900 -14.57 -19.40 31.77
CA GLY A 900 -15.57 -18.53 31.15
C GLY A 900 -15.84 -17.22 31.88
N ARG A 901 -14.85 -16.64 32.58
CA ARG A 901 -15.04 -15.45 33.45
C ARG A 901 -14.33 -14.18 32.94
N THR A 902 -13.17 -14.31 32.30
CA THR A 902 -12.36 -13.13 31.89
C THR A 902 -11.57 -13.39 30.62
N VAL A 903 -11.27 -12.34 29.85
CA VAL A 903 -10.30 -12.39 28.73
C VAL A 903 -8.89 -12.28 29.31
N LYS A 904 -7.96 -13.18 28.95
CA LYS A 904 -6.56 -13.04 29.37
C LYS A 904 -5.95 -11.76 28.83
N THR A 905 -5.29 -11.03 29.71
CA THR A 905 -4.52 -9.84 29.40
C THR A 905 -3.09 -10.22 29.01
N GLY A 906 -2.35 -9.29 28.40
CA GLY A 906 -0.92 -9.52 28.14
C GLY A 906 -0.09 -9.75 29.42
N LEU A 907 -0.54 -9.25 30.57
CA LEU A 907 0.04 -9.55 31.88
C LEU A 907 -0.17 -11.00 32.30
N ASP A 908 -1.34 -11.57 31.98
CA ASP A 908 -1.67 -12.96 32.28
C ASP A 908 -0.75 -13.91 31.49
N TYR A 909 -0.66 -13.72 30.16
CA TYR A 909 0.28 -14.48 29.32
C TYR A 909 1.74 -14.28 29.73
N PHE A 910 2.10 -13.05 30.16
CA PHE A 910 3.44 -12.79 30.69
C PHE A 910 3.74 -13.67 31.90
N LEU A 911 2.80 -13.82 32.84
CA LEU A 911 2.97 -14.64 34.05
C LEU A 911 3.03 -16.14 33.75
N GLU A 912 2.19 -16.67 32.87
CA GLU A 912 2.19 -18.08 32.47
C GLU A 912 3.52 -18.48 31.80
N ILE A 913 4.01 -17.66 30.88
CA ILE A 913 5.33 -17.90 30.26
C ILE A 913 6.44 -17.73 31.29
N LEU A 914 6.30 -16.80 32.25
CA LEU A 914 7.28 -16.61 33.30
C LEU A 914 7.39 -17.83 34.23
N SER A 915 6.28 -18.47 34.58
CA SER A 915 6.31 -19.69 35.41
C SER A 915 6.97 -20.84 34.67
N SER A 916 6.65 -21.06 33.38
CA SER A 916 7.33 -22.08 32.58
C SER A 916 8.83 -21.79 32.42
N LEU A 917 9.22 -20.51 32.31
CA LEU A 917 10.62 -20.09 32.32
C LEU A 917 11.29 -20.34 33.68
N ALA A 918 10.58 -20.20 34.79
CA ALA A 918 11.12 -20.46 36.12
C ALA A 918 11.38 -21.95 36.32
N VAL A 919 10.44 -22.80 35.90
CA VAL A 919 10.56 -24.28 35.98
C VAL A 919 11.66 -24.80 35.05
N SER A 920 11.75 -24.28 33.82
CA SER A 920 12.79 -24.69 32.87
C SER A 920 14.18 -24.09 33.12
N GLY A 921 14.33 -23.26 34.17
CA GLY A 921 15.60 -22.61 34.53
C GLY A 921 15.98 -21.41 33.65
N GLY A 922 15.09 -20.96 32.77
CA GLY A 922 15.26 -19.75 31.94
C GLY A 922 15.25 -18.45 32.75
N ILE A 923 14.70 -18.46 33.97
CA ILE A 923 14.90 -17.41 34.98
C ILE A 923 15.25 -18.03 36.34
N GLN A 924 16.07 -17.35 37.13
CA GLN A 924 16.63 -17.88 38.37
C GLN A 924 16.05 -17.20 39.61
N HIS A 925 15.81 -18.02 40.64
CA HIS A 925 15.51 -17.56 41.97
C HIS A 925 16.66 -16.67 42.49
N ASN A 926 16.33 -15.66 43.31
CA ASN A 926 17.26 -14.65 43.81
C ASN A 926 17.97 -13.80 42.74
N ARG A 927 17.56 -13.88 41.47
CA ARG A 927 18.12 -13.06 40.39
C ARG A 927 17.05 -12.33 39.59
N GLN A 928 16.05 -13.03 39.08
CA GLN A 928 14.92 -12.43 38.37
C GLN A 928 13.67 -12.36 39.26
N TYR A 929 13.45 -13.37 40.09
CA TYR A 929 12.37 -13.43 41.07
C TYR A 929 12.89 -13.85 42.45
N THR A 930 12.14 -13.57 43.50
CA THR A 930 12.38 -14.03 44.87
C THR A 930 11.06 -14.09 45.62
N TYR A 931 11.06 -14.66 46.83
CA TYR A 931 9.90 -14.61 47.72
C TYR A 931 10.17 -13.66 48.89
N SER A 932 9.22 -12.79 49.19
CA SER A 932 9.31 -11.89 50.33
C SER A 932 7.94 -11.75 51.00
N SER A 933 7.89 -12.12 52.30
CA SER A 933 6.64 -12.19 53.08
C SER A 933 5.58 -13.11 52.45
N GLY A 934 6.01 -14.25 51.90
CA GLY A 934 5.11 -15.24 51.28
C GLY A 934 4.56 -14.85 49.89
N GLN A 935 4.95 -13.71 49.35
CA GLN A 935 4.54 -13.24 48.02
C GLN A 935 5.68 -13.38 47.01
N LEU A 936 5.32 -13.63 45.75
CA LEU A 936 6.26 -13.66 44.64
C LEU A 936 6.65 -12.23 44.27
N ALA A 937 7.93 -11.93 44.33
CA ALA A 937 8.49 -10.63 43.96
C ALA A 937 9.26 -10.73 42.64
N LEU A 938 8.76 -10.06 41.60
CA LEU A 938 9.32 -10.06 40.25
C LEU A 938 10.12 -8.79 39.97
N HIS A 939 11.39 -8.92 39.61
CA HIS A 939 12.16 -7.80 39.07
C HIS A 939 11.76 -7.56 37.61
N VAL A 940 10.73 -6.73 37.41
CA VAL A 940 10.03 -6.50 36.13
C VAL A 940 10.99 -6.31 34.95
N ALA A 941 12.08 -5.55 35.12
CA ALA A 941 13.02 -5.29 34.04
C ALA A 941 13.74 -6.56 33.53
N SER A 942 14.21 -7.42 34.43
CA SER A 942 14.91 -8.64 34.04
C SER A 942 13.94 -9.75 33.63
N CYS A 943 12.77 -9.83 34.27
CA CYS A 943 11.71 -10.76 33.87
C CYS A 943 11.21 -10.44 32.45
N HIS A 944 10.98 -9.16 32.14
CA HIS A 944 10.58 -8.71 30.80
C HIS A 944 11.63 -9.03 29.74
N ALA A 945 12.92 -8.83 30.05
CA ALA A 945 13.99 -9.18 29.13
C ALA A 945 14.04 -10.68 28.81
N ALA A 946 13.95 -11.54 29.84
CA ALA A 946 13.93 -12.99 29.68
C ALA A 946 12.68 -13.47 28.91
N TYR A 947 11.51 -12.91 29.23
CA TYR A 947 10.27 -13.15 28.50
C TYR A 947 10.40 -12.75 27.02
N ALA A 948 10.86 -11.54 26.72
CA ALA A 948 11.00 -11.05 25.35
C ALA A 948 12.06 -11.82 24.54
N GLU A 949 13.11 -12.32 25.18
CA GLU A 949 14.09 -13.21 24.57
C GLU A 949 13.49 -14.60 24.29
N HIS A 950 12.78 -15.18 25.26
CA HIS A 950 12.09 -16.45 25.08
C HIS A 950 11.08 -16.38 23.93
N CYS A 951 10.23 -15.34 23.92
CA CYS A 951 9.28 -15.09 22.85
C CYS A 951 9.95 -14.99 21.48
N ARG A 952 11.10 -14.29 21.37
CA ARG A 952 11.86 -14.24 20.10
C ARG A 952 12.40 -15.60 19.70
N ARG A 953 12.93 -16.38 20.66
CA ARG A 953 13.53 -17.69 20.40
C ARG A 953 12.51 -18.72 19.91
N ILE A 954 11.32 -18.74 20.51
CA ILE A 954 10.26 -19.68 20.13
C ILE A 954 9.37 -19.17 18.99
N GLY A 955 9.65 -17.97 18.46
CA GLY A 955 8.77 -17.32 17.50
C GLY A 955 7.37 -17.06 18.05
N TYR A 956 7.24 -16.73 19.33
CA TYR A 956 5.96 -16.53 20.00
C TYR A 956 5.10 -15.50 19.27
N GLU A 957 3.91 -15.91 18.88
CA GLU A 957 3.05 -15.15 17.97
C GLU A 957 1.99 -14.30 18.69
N GLY A 958 1.92 -14.40 20.02
CA GLY A 958 1.03 -13.62 20.89
C GLY A 958 1.47 -12.17 21.13
N GLU A 959 0.67 -11.41 21.88
CA GLU A 959 0.97 -10.02 22.24
C GLU A 959 2.17 -9.94 23.20
N VAL A 960 3.36 -9.65 22.66
CA VAL A 960 4.54 -9.35 23.47
C VAL A 960 4.48 -7.89 23.94
N LEU A 961 4.03 -7.68 25.18
CA LEU A 961 3.97 -6.35 25.77
C LEU A 961 5.35 -5.71 25.84
N ASP A 962 5.44 -4.43 25.49
CA ASP A 962 6.62 -3.64 25.83
C ASP A 962 6.67 -3.36 27.35
N LYS A 963 7.84 -2.99 27.86
CA LYS A 963 8.03 -2.77 29.30
C LYS A 963 7.10 -1.70 29.88
N LYS A 964 6.77 -0.64 29.14
CA LYS A 964 5.85 0.42 29.60
C LYS A 964 4.41 -0.09 29.66
N ALA A 965 3.98 -0.84 28.65
CA ALA A 965 2.67 -1.48 28.59
C ALA A 965 2.49 -2.51 29.72
N LEU A 966 3.50 -3.34 29.98
CA LEU A 966 3.51 -4.29 31.09
C LEU A 966 3.35 -3.59 32.45
N VAL A 967 4.10 -2.50 32.68
CA VAL A 967 3.97 -1.70 33.91
C VAL A 967 2.58 -1.09 34.04
N ARG A 968 1.99 -0.61 32.93
CA ARG A 968 0.62 -0.10 32.93
C ARG A 968 -0.41 -1.17 33.30
N GLN A 969 -0.25 -2.40 32.80
CA GLN A 969 -1.14 -3.51 33.16
C GLN A 969 -0.96 -3.95 34.61
N LEU A 970 0.27 -3.98 35.15
CA LEU A 970 0.51 -4.19 36.58
C LEU A 970 -0.22 -3.15 37.45
N GLN A 971 -0.15 -1.87 37.06
CA GLN A 971 -0.86 -0.78 37.75
C GLN A 971 -2.37 -0.88 37.64
N GLU A 972 -2.88 -1.35 36.51
CA GLU A 972 -4.31 -1.53 36.28
C GLU A 972 -4.87 -2.71 37.08
N ASN A 973 -4.17 -3.85 37.08
CA ASN A 973 -4.51 -5.02 37.88
C ASN A 973 -4.53 -4.66 39.38
N HIS A 974 -3.50 -3.95 39.88
CA HIS A 974 -3.46 -3.48 41.26
C HIS A 974 -4.62 -2.54 41.61
N ARG A 975 -4.91 -1.55 40.77
CA ARG A 975 -6.03 -0.61 40.99
C ARG A 975 -7.40 -1.28 41.02
N ARG A 976 -7.54 -2.40 40.29
CA ARG A 976 -8.77 -3.21 40.26
C ARG A 976 -8.86 -4.21 41.42
N GLY A 977 -7.87 -4.24 42.32
CA GLY A 977 -7.82 -5.23 43.39
C GLY A 977 -7.56 -6.65 42.90
N GLY A 978 -6.85 -6.80 41.78
CA GLY A 978 -6.44 -8.10 41.24
C GLY A 978 -5.26 -8.71 42.02
N TYR A 979 -4.60 -9.70 41.42
CA TYR A 979 -3.51 -10.46 42.05
C TYR A 979 -2.18 -9.67 42.21
N VAL A 980 -2.05 -8.48 41.62
CA VAL A 980 -0.90 -7.61 41.83
C VAL A 980 -1.09 -6.81 43.13
N THR A 981 -0.35 -7.18 44.17
CA THR A 981 -0.49 -6.57 45.50
C THR A 981 0.31 -5.28 45.65
N GLU A 982 1.48 -5.17 45.02
CA GLU A 982 2.24 -3.92 44.92
C GLU A 982 2.97 -3.82 43.57
N VAL A 983 2.90 -2.66 42.91
CA VAL A 983 3.50 -2.48 41.58
C VAL A 983 5.04 -2.31 41.66
N SER A 984 5.55 -1.73 42.75
CA SER A 984 6.97 -1.42 42.88
C SER A 984 7.40 -1.22 44.32
N ARG A 985 8.03 -2.23 44.94
CA ARG A 985 8.55 -2.20 46.31
C ARG A 985 9.98 -2.74 46.37
N ALA A 986 10.80 -2.14 47.22
CA ALA A 986 12.18 -2.59 47.40
C ALA A 986 12.21 -3.94 48.14
N THR A 987 12.94 -4.92 47.60
CA THR A 987 13.18 -6.21 48.22
C THR A 987 14.58 -6.70 47.92
N THR A 988 15.08 -7.65 48.70
CA THR A 988 16.40 -8.24 48.53
C THR A 988 16.34 -9.45 47.61
N PHE A 989 17.21 -9.51 46.62
CA PHE A 989 17.42 -10.65 45.73
C PHE A 989 18.74 -11.32 46.11
N GLY A 990 18.70 -12.53 46.68
CA GLY A 990 19.92 -13.24 47.10
C GLY A 990 20.56 -12.65 48.35
N THR A 991 21.78 -12.10 48.24
CA THR A 991 22.55 -11.64 49.41
C THR A 991 22.06 -10.29 49.95
N ARG A 992 22.31 -10.02 51.24
CA ARG A 992 21.82 -8.84 51.99
C ARG A 992 22.12 -7.47 51.35
N GLY A 993 22.99 -7.37 50.34
CA GLY A 993 23.36 -6.13 49.64
C GLY A 993 22.60 -5.84 48.34
N ASP A 994 21.90 -6.81 47.75
CA ASP A 994 21.27 -6.65 46.43
C ASP A 994 19.77 -6.32 46.57
N LYS A 995 19.49 -5.04 46.86
CA LYS A 995 18.12 -4.51 46.95
C LYS A 995 17.67 -3.93 45.62
N ARG A 996 16.58 -4.47 45.06
CA ARG A 996 15.96 -4.00 43.82
C ARG A 996 14.47 -3.76 44.01
N ARG A 997 13.87 -2.91 43.17
CA ARG A 997 12.42 -2.70 43.17
C ARG A 997 11.74 -3.81 42.37
N ALA A 998 10.74 -4.45 42.96
CA ALA A 998 10.00 -5.56 42.38
C ALA A 998 8.49 -5.32 42.42
N ALA A 999 7.76 -5.94 41.50
CA ALA A 999 6.32 -6.08 41.57
C ALA A 999 5.98 -7.31 42.42
N PHE A 1000 5.01 -7.18 43.31
CA PHE A 1000 4.55 -8.23 44.21
C PHE A 1000 3.26 -8.85 43.69
N ILE A 1001 3.26 -10.17 43.59
CA ILE A 1001 2.19 -10.99 43.03
C ILE A 1001 1.71 -11.97 44.10
N ASP A 1002 0.40 -12.04 44.30
CA ASP A 1002 -0.27 -13.10 45.04
C ASP A 1002 -0.39 -14.34 44.15
N LEU A 1003 0.55 -15.27 44.30
CA LEU A 1003 0.63 -16.46 43.45
C LEU A 1003 -0.57 -17.41 43.65
N GLU A 1004 -1.17 -17.45 44.84
CA GLU A 1004 -2.36 -18.25 45.11
C GLU A 1004 -3.60 -17.67 44.43
N ALA A 1005 -3.72 -16.34 44.38
CA ALA A 1005 -4.75 -15.68 43.59
C ALA A 1005 -4.55 -15.92 42.08
N VAL A 1006 -3.29 -15.92 41.61
CA VAL A 1006 -2.94 -16.23 40.22
C VAL A 1006 -3.32 -17.65 39.84
N LYS A 1007 -2.97 -18.67 40.63
CA LYS A 1007 -3.27 -20.09 40.34
C LYS A 1007 -4.77 -20.42 40.27
N ARG A 1008 -5.63 -19.60 40.90
CA ARG A 1008 -7.09 -19.74 40.77
C ARG A 1008 -7.63 -19.23 39.44
N LEU A 1009 -6.84 -18.43 38.73
CA LEU A 1009 -7.24 -17.68 37.54
C LEU A 1009 -6.46 -18.07 36.29
N LEU A 1010 -5.21 -18.54 36.41
CA LEU A 1010 -4.28 -18.79 35.30
C LEU A 1010 -3.61 -20.16 35.45
N ASP A 1011 -3.10 -20.69 34.34
CA ASP A 1011 -2.35 -21.95 34.32
C ASP A 1011 -0.86 -21.66 34.60
N VAL A 1012 -0.54 -21.51 35.89
CA VAL A 1012 0.78 -21.03 36.35
C VAL A 1012 1.39 -22.05 37.31
N ASP A 1013 2.57 -22.55 36.94
CA ASP A 1013 3.38 -23.42 37.79
C ASP A 1013 3.99 -22.67 39.00
N ASP A 1014 4.40 -23.42 40.01
CA ASP A 1014 5.19 -22.87 41.11
C ASP A 1014 6.55 -22.34 40.64
N PHE A 1015 6.97 -21.21 41.21
CA PHE A 1015 8.31 -20.66 40.98
C PHE A 1015 9.30 -21.35 41.93
N PRO A 1016 10.25 -22.18 41.43
CA PRO A 1016 11.15 -22.96 42.28
C PRO A 1016 12.01 -22.09 43.20
N GLN A 1017 12.35 -22.59 44.38
CA GLN A 1017 13.30 -21.94 45.28
C GLN A 1017 14.59 -22.77 45.32
N ASP A 1018 15.75 -22.10 45.30
CA ASP A 1018 17.02 -22.81 45.49
C ASP A 1018 17.02 -23.45 46.89
N GLU A 1019 17.19 -24.77 46.99
CA GLU A 1019 17.48 -25.40 48.27
C GLU A 1019 18.80 -24.87 48.82
N PRO A 1020 18.90 -24.56 50.13
CA PRO A 1020 20.15 -24.11 50.72
C PRO A 1020 21.18 -25.22 50.58
N SER A 1021 22.17 -25.02 49.69
CA SER A 1021 23.28 -25.94 49.49
C SER A 1021 23.92 -26.26 50.84
N SER A 1022 23.86 -27.53 51.24
CA SER A 1022 24.53 -28.06 52.42
C SER A 1022 26.04 -27.85 52.27
N ALA A 1023 26.55 -26.82 52.93
CA ALA A 1023 27.97 -26.69 53.21
C ALA A 1023 28.41 -27.88 54.07
N GLY A 1024 29.19 -28.82 53.51
CA GLY A 1024 29.85 -29.81 54.35
C GLY A 1024 30.38 -31.08 53.66
N ARG A 1025 31.71 -31.10 53.52
CA ARG A 1025 32.64 -32.25 53.67
C ARG A 1025 33.01 -33.08 52.43
N TYR A 1026 34.31 -33.43 52.46
CA TYR A 1026 35.14 -34.25 51.55
C TYR A 1026 35.58 -33.51 50.27
N GLY A 1027 36.85 -33.14 50.06
CA GLY A 1027 38.11 -33.59 50.63
C GLY A 1027 38.85 -34.51 49.66
N GLY A 1028 39.68 -33.92 48.79
CA GLY A 1028 40.89 -34.51 48.17
C GLY A 1028 40.74 -35.67 47.16
N GLY A 1029 41.32 -35.51 45.97
CA GLY A 1029 41.70 -36.65 45.13
C GLY A 1029 41.72 -36.42 43.62
N TRP A 1030 42.89 -36.07 43.10
CA TRP A 1030 43.58 -36.53 41.88
C TRP A 1030 42.87 -36.93 40.55
N HIS A 1031 43.52 -36.46 39.48
CA HIS A 1031 43.80 -37.03 38.14
C HIS A 1031 42.78 -37.03 36.99
N ASP A 1032 43.27 -36.46 35.88
CA ASP A 1032 43.16 -36.83 34.44
C ASP A 1032 42.04 -37.77 33.99
N ASP A 1033 41.15 -37.26 33.13
CA ASP A 1033 41.08 -37.56 31.68
C ASP A 1033 40.06 -36.62 30.98
#